data_AF-A0A523T214-F1
#
_entry.id   AF-A0A523T214-F1
#
_cell.length_a   1.000
_cell.length_b   1.000
_cell.length_c   1.000
_cell.angle_alpha   90.00
_cell.angle_beta   90.00
_cell.angle_gamma   90.00
#
_symmetry.space_group_name_H-M   'P 1'
#
loop_
_entity.id
_entity.type
_entity.pdbx_description
1 polymer ?
#
loop_
_entity_poly.entity_id
_entity_poly.type
_entity_poly.pdbx_seq_one_letter_code
_entity_poly.pdbx_strand_id
1 'polypeptide(L)'
;MAKVIKHFGTKRHSGRYPWGSGGDPHQRGGNFLSYVSDLKAKGLSEKEIAAGMGMNTRELRDRRSIARAEKRAADAAMVYRLKEKGYSNVAIGERMGLNESSVRSLLDPALKDRAASTAVTSTVLKDAVDNKKFIDVGLGVEQHLGVTRTKLNTAVAMLREEGYGVHYLKVRQVGTGKLTSMKVMAPPGTSWAEVQKNRYQISMVDDYSEDGGRSFLGLEPIRSINGNRIMIRYGDEGGLARDGVIQLRKGVEDLDLGNATYAQVRVGVDGKYYMKGMAMHADDIPVGYDVIYNTNKPKGTPTADVYKLMKDDPDNPFGTTLRQKHYIDANGNEQLSALNIVGSVPGAGEEGSWDRWSKNLSAQVLSKQTSALAKQQLGLALNLKQEEFNEIMSLTNPSVKKALLESYANDADAASVHLKAAALPRQASQVLLPFVSIKDTEVYAPNYRNGEVVALIRYPHGGTFEIPELIVNNRNVEAKGLIGSAKDAIGINPKTANRLSGADFDGDTVVVIPNIKRFIKTSKPLTGLKDFDPQSAYPTYEGMKKINPRTKQMEMGKVTNLITDMTIKGASPNEIARAVRHSMVVIDAEKHGLNYKQSAIDNGISNLKTKYQGKPTAGASTLISKASSAIRVLERKEGKYIKDPKTGKKRRIYVDPKTGKKLYEETGDTYVTEKGKVVKRLTKTTRMAEVDDAFKLSSGTVMEKVYASYANKLKSFANKARQVVLRTKDIPYSSSARKTFDPEVRTLREKLALAFRNKPLERKAQLMANKVIDAKKRANPGMDPADLKKIKAQALEEARVRYKARKADIKITDREWLAIQAGAISPTELKKVLANTDTKKLKERAMPRTPKLMSPTRMTRARTMLATGYTRAEIADALGVSVSTVTQAMEGEE
;
A
#
# COMPACT_ATOMS: atom_id res chain seq x y z
N MET A 1 -10.87 -41.42 50.49
CA MET A 1 -10.30 -40.72 51.65
C MET A 1 -9.77 -39.35 51.20
N ALA A 2 -10.24 -38.28 51.84
CA ALA A 2 -10.07 -36.90 51.41
C ALA A 2 -8.61 -36.40 51.51
N LYS A 3 -8.11 -35.76 50.45
CA LYS A 3 -6.84 -35.03 50.45
C LYS A 3 -7.08 -33.64 51.06
N VAL A 4 -6.68 -33.47 52.31
CA VAL A 4 -6.74 -32.20 53.04
C VAL A 4 -5.86 -31.16 52.34
N ILE A 5 -6.47 -30.11 51.81
CA ILE A 5 -5.77 -28.90 51.36
C ILE A 5 -5.56 -28.03 52.60
N LYS A 6 -4.33 -27.98 53.13
CA LYS A 6 -3.96 -27.03 54.18
C LYS A 6 -3.87 -25.63 53.58
N HIS A 7 -4.83 -24.77 53.92
CA HIS A 7 -4.76 -23.34 53.66
C HIS A 7 -3.73 -22.71 54.61
N PHE A 8 -2.56 -22.31 54.10
CA PHE A 8 -1.67 -21.42 54.85
C PHE A 8 -2.29 -20.01 54.77
N GLY A 9 -3.06 -19.66 55.79
CA GLY A 9 -3.63 -18.32 55.93
C GLY A 9 -2.53 -17.27 55.99
N THR A 10 -2.61 -16.27 55.11
CA THR A 10 -2.01 -14.96 55.37
C THR A 10 -2.72 -14.33 56.58
N LYS A 11 -1.96 -13.66 57.46
CA LYS A 11 -2.52 -12.96 58.65
C LYS A 11 -3.72 -12.11 58.24
N ARG A 12 -4.75 -12.03 59.11
CA ARG A 12 -5.93 -11.18 58.91
C ARG A 12 -5.50 -9.73 58.62
N HIS A 13 -5.87 -9.22 57.46
CA HIS A 13 -5.71 -7.82 57.08
C HIS A 13 -7.00 -7.06 57.38
N SER A 14 -6.93 -5.87 58.00
CA SER A 14 -8.12 -5.05 58.25
C SER A 14 -8.72 -4.61 56.91
N GLY A 15 -10.04 -4.77 56.79
CA GLY A 15 -10.79 -4.72 55.53
C GLY A 15 -10.92 -3.36 54.83
N ARG A 16 -9.99 -2.41 55.07
CA ARG A 16 -9.97 -1.12 54.36
C ARG A 16 -8.65 -0.80 53.67
N TYR A 17 -7.51 -1.33 54.14
CA TYR A 17 -6.20 -1.14 53.53
C TYR A 17 -5.28 -2.35 53.81
N PRO A 18 -5.07 -3.28 52.86
CA PRO A 18 -4.30 -4.51 53.11
C PRO A 18 -2.81 -4.30 53.44
N TRP A 19 -2.27 -3.09 53.25
CA TRP A 19 -0.84 -2.77 53.38
C TRP A 19 -0.52 -1.57 54.30
N GLY A 20 -1.44 -1.22 55.21
CA GLY A 20 -1.19 -0.27 56.31
C GLY A 20 -1.65 1.17 56.07
N SER A 21 -2.16 1.79 57.14
CA SER A 21 -2.50 3.21 57.26
C SER A 21 -1.33 3.95 57.92
N GLY A 22 -0.66 4.86 57.19
CA GLY A 22 0.41 5.68 57.73
C GLY A 22 0.76 6.82 56.77
N GLY A 23 0.82 8.04 57.30
CA GLY A 23 0.90 9.30 56.55
C GLY A 23 2.25 9.62 55.91
N ASP A 24 3.01 8.62 55.45
CA ASP A 24 4.27 8.83 54.74
C ASP A 24 4.32 8.00 53.42
N PRO A 25 4.35 8.65 52.24
CA PRO A 25 4.34 7.98 50.94
C PRO A 25 5.50 6.98 50.72
N HIS A 26 6.61 7.14 51.43
CA HIS A 26 7.87 6.45 51.13
C HIS A 26 8.03 5.04 51.78
N GLN A 27 7.13 4.63 52.69
CA GLN A 27 7.21 3.32 53.36
C GLN A 27 6.67 2.13 52.52
N ARG A 28 6.01 2.40 51.38
CA ARG A 28 5.26 1.38 50.61
C ARG A 28 6.14 0.42 49.79
N GLY A 29 7.23 0.92 49.18
CA GLY A 29 8.05 0.15 48.23
C GLY A 29 9.01 -0.88 48.86
N GLY A 30 9.52 -0.62 50.07
CA GLY A 30 10.49 -1.50 50.75
C GLY A 30 9.93 -2.88 51.08
N ASN A 31 8.71 -2.93 51.63
CA ASN A 31 8.03 -4.18 52.01
C ASN A 31 7.68 -5.06 50.80
N PHE A 32 7.34 -4.46 49.67
CA PHE A 32 7.04 -5.20 48.44
C PHE A 32 8.29 -5.88 47.85
N LEU A 33 9.44 -5.21 47.85
CA LEU A 33 10.69 -5.79 47.32
C LEU A 33 11.19 -6.96 48.15
N SER A 34 11.14 -6.84 49.48
CA SER A 34 11.52 -7.93 50.39
C SER A 34 10.57 -9.11 50.23
N TYR A 35 9.26 -8.89 50.17
CA TYR A 35 8.26 -9.94 49.95
C TYR A 35 8.49 -10.72 48.65
N VAL A 36 8.75 -10.03 47.52
CA VAL A 36 9.08 -10.69 46.24
C VAL A 36 10.41 -11.43 46.32
N SER A 37 11.40 -10.90 47.05
CA SER A 37 12.69 -11.55 47.25
C SER A 37 12.57 -12.83 48.09
N ASP A 38 11.75 -12.80 49.14
CA ASP A 38 11.49 -13.95 50.02
C ASP A 38 10.75 -15.07 49.29
N LEU A 39 9.77 -14.71 48.45
CA LEU A 39 9.09 -15.68 47.59
C LEU A 39 10.05 -16.31 46.56
N LYS A 40 11.01 -15.54 46.02
CA LYS A 40 12.07 -16.10 45.16
C LYS A 40 13.05 -16.98 45.93
N ALA A 41 13.42 -16.59 47.15
CA ALA A 41 14.28 -17.40 48.03
C ALA A 41 13.61 -18.72 48.41
N LYS A 42 12.27 -18.75 48.50
CA LYS A 42 11.45 -19.96 48.65
C LYS A 42 11.28 -20.79 47.37
N GLY A 43 11.99 -20.45 46.29
CA GLY A 43 12.01 -21.22 45.05
C GLY A 43 10.88 -20.94 44.05
N LEU A 44 9.98 -19.97 44.32
CA LEU A 44 8.90 -19.64 43.38
C LEU A 44 9.44 -18.91 42.14
N SER A 45 8.95 -19.33 40.97
CA SER A 45 9.24 -18.65 39.71
C SER A 45 8.50 -17.31 39.61
N GLU A 46 9.04 -16.39 38.81
CA GLU A 46 8.44 -15.05 38.58
C GLU A 46 7.00 -15.13 38.06
N LYS A 47 6.65 -16.23 37.39
CA LYS A 47 5.29 -16.48 36.88
C LYS A 47 4.32 -16.89 37.99
N GLU A 48 4.78 -17.70 38.94
CA GLU A 48 3.97 -18.14 40.08
C GLU A 48 3.74 -16.99 41.05
N ILE A 49 4.77 -16.17 41.28
CA ILE A 49 4.65 -14.95 42.10
C ILE A 49 3.64 -13.98 41.48
N ALA A 50 3.71 -13.74 40.16
CA ALA A 50 2.76 -12.88 39.47
C ALA A 50 1.32 -13.41 39.57
N ALA A 51 1.13 -14.71 39.31
CA ALA A 51 -0.18 -15.35 39.39
C ALA A 51 -0.77 -15.32 40.81
N GLY A 52 0.04 -15.57 41.85
CA GLY A 52 -0.37 -15.49 43.25
C GLY A 52 -0.73 -14.07 43.71
N MET A 53 -0.23 -13.05 43.01
CA MET A 53 -0.56 -11.64 43.24
C MET A 53 -1.68 -11.12 42.32
N GLY A 54 -2.33 -11.99 41.54
CA GLY A 54 -3.41 -11.59 40.62
C GLY A 54 -2.96 -10.70 39.46
N MET A 55 -1.68 -10.72 39.09
CA MET A 55 -1.11 -9.88 38.03
C MET A 55 -0.32 -10.71 37.01
N ASN A 56 0.05 -10.13 35.86
CA ASN A 56 0.94 -10.79 34.92
C ASN A 56 2.42 -10.49 35.20
N THR A 57 3.32 -11.29 34.63
CA THR A 57 4.78 -11.15 34.84
C THR A 57 5.34 -9.78 34.44
N ARG A 58 4.68 -9.06 33.53
CA ARG A 58 5.09 -7.72 33.13
C ARG A 58 4.72 -6.70 34.20
N GLU A 59 3.49 -6.75 34.71
CA GLU A 59 3.03 -5.92 35.83
C GLU A 59 3.89 -6.11 37.08
N LEU A 60 4.25 -7.36 37.41
CA LEU A 60 5.17 -7.65 38.52
C LEU A 60 6.54 -6.97 38.35
N ARG A 61 7.07 -6.96 37.12
CA ARG A 61 8.36 -6.29 36.81
C ARG A 61 8.26 -4.77 36.83
N ASP A 62 7.15 -4.21 36.34
CA ASP A 62 6.88 -2.78 36.36
C ASP A 62 6.77 -2.31 37.81
N ARG A 63 6.00 -3.01 38.65
CA ARG A 63 5.83 -2.73 40.09
C ARG A 63 7.12 -2.87 40.89
N ARG A 64 7.93 -3.90 40.58
CA ARG A 64 9.27 -4.06 41.17
C ARG A 64 10.21 -2.91 40.76
N SER A 65 10.03 -2.35 39.58
CA SER A 65 10.81 -1.20 39.12
C SER A 65 10.40 0.09 39.84
N ILE A 66 9.10 0.30 40.07
CA ILE A 66 8.55 1.41 40.87
C ILE A 66 9.06 1.33 42.31
N ALA A 67 8.86 0.19 42.97
CA ALA A 67 9.31 -0.02 44.35
C ALA A 67 10.83 0.13 44.52
N ARG A 68 11.61 -0.24 43.50
CA ARG A 68 13.07 0.01 43.46
C ARG A 68 13.40 1.49 43.35
N ALA A 69 12.65 2.24 42.54
CA ALA A 69 12.84 3.68 42.40
C ALA A 69 12.49 4.41 43.71
N GLU A 70 11.38 4.05 44.35
CA GLU A 70 10.95 4.59 45.65
C GLU A 70 11.98 4.31 46.75
N LYS A 71 12.39 3.05 46.91
CA LYS A 71 13.42 2.67 47.88
C LYS A 71 14.73 3.43 47.64
N ARG A 72 15.15 3.53 46.38
CA ARG A 72 16.37 4.25 46.01
C ARG A 72 16.27 5.75 46.29
N ALA A 73 15.10 6.36 46.13
CA ALA A 73 14.87 7.77 46.46
C ALA A 73 14.92 8.01 47.98
N ALA A 74 14.31 7.11 48.77
CA ALA A 74 14.40 7.15 50.23
C ALA A 74 15.85 6.95 50.71
N ASP A 75 16.56 5.96 50.14
CA ASP A 75 17.96 5.71 50.45
C ASP A 75 18.82 6.92 50.08
N ALA A 76 18.60 7.55 48.92
CA ALA A 76 19.33 8.75 48.52
C ALA A 76 19.06 9.94 49.46
N ALA A 77 17.80 10.19 49.85
CA ALA A 77 17.46 11.25 50.79
C ALA A 77 18.13 11.06 52.16
N MET A 78 18.19 9.82 52.65
CA MET A 78 18.88 9.49 53.89
C MET A 78 20.40 9.67 53.77
N VAL A 79 20.99 9.22 52.65
CA VAL A 79 22.41 9.44 52.33
C VAL A 79 22.74 10.94 52.28
N TYR A 80 21.89 11.78 51.68
CA TYR A 80 22.07 13.24 51.68
C TYR A 80 22.00 13.83 53.08
N ARG A 81 21.00 13.48 53.91
CA ARG A 81 20.93 13.96 55.31
C ARG A 81 22.14 13.54 56.14
N LEU A 82 22.66 12.34 55.94
CA LEU A 82 23.86 11.88 56.63
C LEU A 82 25.11 12.59 56.09
N LYS A 83 25.17 12.91 54.80
CA LYS A 83 26.27 13.66 54.21
C LYS A 83 26.30 15.11 54.68
N GLU A 84 25.16 15.78 54.79
CA GLU A 84 25.01 17.13 55.36
C GLU A 84 25.42 17.19 56.83
N LYS A 85 25.22 16.09 57.58
CA LYS A 85 25.69 15.94 58.96
C LYS A 85 27.20 15.64 59.08
N GLY A 86 27.95 15.71 57.97
CA GLY A 86 29.41 15.56 57.95
C GLY A 86 29.93 14.12 57.92
N TYR A 87 29.07 13.10 57.76
CA TYR A 87 29.54 11.71 57.73
C TYR A 87 30.32 11.37 56.44
N SER A 88 31.36 10.54 56.57
CA SER A 88 32.12 10.01 55.43
C SER A 88 31.30 8.97 54.64
N ASN A 89 31.59 8.75 53.35
CA ASN A 89 30.83 7.80 52.53
C ASN A 89 30.88 6.36 53.06
N VAL A 90 31.99 5.99 53.73
CA VAL A 90 32.18 4.69 54.38
C VAL A 90 31.25 4.58 55.59
N ALA A 91 31.24 5.58 56.47
CA ALA A 91 30.37 5.60 57.66
C ALA A 91 28.87 5.63 57.32
N ILE A 92 28.50 6.31 56.22
CA ILE A 92 27.13 6.27 55.68
C ILE A 92 26.77 4.86 55.21
N GLY A 93 27.70 4.18 54.54
CA GLY A 93 27.52 2.82 54.05
C GLY A 93 27.27 1.83 55.17
N GLU A 94 28.10 1.85 56.21
CA GLU A 94 27.95 1.01 57.40
C GLU A 94 26.60 1.21 58.09
N ARG A 95 26.17 2.47 58.24
CA ARG A 95 24.93 2.82 58.93
C ARG A 95 23.66 2.43 58.16
N MET A 96 23.76 2.30 56.84
CA MET A 96 22.65 1.93 55.96
C MET A 96 22.73 0.49 55.44
N GLY A 97 23.77 -0.27 55.80
CA GLY A 97 24.02 -1.60 55.24
C GLY A 97 24.30 -1.60 53.73
N LEU A 98 24.90 -0.52 53.22
CA LEU A 98 25.28 -0.31 51.83
C LEU A 98 26.81 -0.27 51.69
N ASN A 99 27.35 -0.79 50.59
CA ASN A 99 28.78 -0.60 50.32
C ASN A 99 29.09 0.86 49.91
N GLU A 100 30.32 1.31 50.13
CA GLU A 100 30.74 2.69 49.83
C GLU A 100 30.48 3.09 48.36
N SER A 101 30.65 2.14 47.43
CA SER A 101 30.36 2.38 46.01
C SER A 101 28.87 2.66 45.72
N SER A 102 27.97 2.06 46.49
CA SER A 102 26.52 2.29 46.40
C SER A 102 26.15 3.64 47.00
N VAL A 103 26.81 4.05 48.09
CA VAL A 103 26.67 5.40 48.67
C VAL A 103 27.13 6.46 47.68
N ARG A 104 28.30 6.25 47.06
CA ARG A 104 28.81 7.14 45.99
C ARG A 104 27.86 7.20 44.79
N SER A 105 27.28 6.07 44.40
CA SER A 105 26.26 5.99 43.34
C SER A 105 24.92 6.66 43.72
N LEU A 106 24.57 6.75 44.99
CA LEU A 106 23.37 7.47 45.45
C LEU A 106 23.60 8.99 45.55
N LEU A 107 24.85 9.40 45.78
CA LEU A 107 25.28 10.80 45.76
C LEU A 107 25.59 11.34 44.35
N ASP A 108 25.69 10.46 43.35
CA ASP A 108 25.99 10.81 41.95
C ASP A 108 24.84 11.68 41.35
N PRO A 109 25.14 12.94 40.96
CA PRO A 109 24.17 13.85 40.35
C PRO A 109 23.47 13.23 39.13
N ALA A 110 24.19 12.45 38.31
CA ALA A 110 23.65 11.85 37.09
C ALA A 110 22.63 10.72 37.34
N LEU A 111 22.57 10.19 38.56
CA LEU A 111 21.58 9.20 39.01
C LEU A 111 20.36 9.87 39.65
N LYS A 112 20.55 11.00 40.33
CA LYS A 112 19.47 11.88 40.80
C LYS A 112 18.64 12.42 39.63
N ASP A 113 19.31 12.89 38.58
CA ASP A 113 18.67 13.35 37.33
C ASP A 113 17.83 12.25 36.65
N ARG A 114 18.24 10.99 36.77
CA ARG A 114 17.50 9.84 36.19
C ARG A 114 16.19 9.53 36.91
N ALA A 115 16.16 9.62 38.24
CA ALA A 115 14.96 9.42 39.04
C ALA A 115 14.01 10.62 38.91
N ALA A 116 14.53 11.84 39.00
CA ALA A 116 13.79 13.07 38.73
C ALA A 116 13.18 13.04 37.32
N SER A 117 13.93 12.62 36.30
CA SER A 117 13.44 12.49 34.92
C SER A 117 12.22 11.56 34.77
N THR A 118 12.10 10.49 35.57
CA THR A 118 10.94 9.57 35.49
C THR A 118 9.72 10.18 36.17
N ALA A 119 9.89 10.82 37.32
CA ALA A 119 8.83 11.57 38.00
C ALA A 119 8.34 12.75 37.13
N VAL A 120 9.26 13.53 36.56
CA VAL A 120 8.95 14.60 35.60
C VAL A 120 8.19 14.08 34.39
N THR A 121 8.59 12.93 33.83
CA THR A 121 7.82 12.30 32.73
C THR A 121 6.41 11.92 33.17
N SER A 122 6.25 11.42 34.39
CA SER A 122 4.94 11.11 34.98
C SER A 122 4.09 12.37 35.11
N THR A 123 4.64 13.46 35.62
CA THR A 123 3.97 14.77 35.73
C THR A 123 3.59 15.31 34.37
N VAL A 124 4.48 15.31 33.38
CA VAL A 124 4.18 15.75 32.01
C VAL A 124 3.05 14.93 31.38
N LEU A 125 3.04 13.62 31.59
CA LEU A 125 1.94 12.77 31.12
C LEU A 125 0.63 13.06 31.87
N LYS A 126 0.71 13.31 33.17
CA LYS A 126 -0.43 13.69 34.02
C LYS A 126 -1.04 14.99 33.53
N ASP A 127 -0.25 16.05 33.41
CA ASP A 127 -0.67 17.36 32.93
C ASP A 127 -1.25 17.26 31.52
N ALA A 128 -0.65 16.44 30.65
CA ALA A 128 -1.18 16.20 29.32
C ALA A 128 -2.53 15.46 29.33
N VAL A 129 -2.74 14.48 30.22
CA VAL A 129 -4.04 13.82 30.41
C VAL A 129 -5.05 14.80 31.01
N ASP A 130 -4.69 15.56 32.02
CA ASP A 130 -5.61 16.45 32.72
C ASP A 130 -6.09 17.57 31.77
N ASN A 131 -5.21 18.07 30.89
CA ASN A 131 -5.56 19.08 29.89
C ASN A 131 -6.28 18.50 28.65
N LYS A 132 -5.81 17.37 28.11
CA LYS A 132 -6.26 16.83 26.80
C LYS A 132 -7.21 15.64 26.91
N LYS A 133 -7.45 15.14 28.12
CA LYS A 133 -8.19 13.91 28.48
C LYS A 133 -7.58 12.63 27.93
N PHE A 134 -7.46 12.47 26.63
CA PHE A 134 -6.99 11.21 26.03
C PHE A 134 -5.65 11.41 25.30
N ILE A 135 -4.60 10.77 25.79
CA ILE A 135 -3.26 10.87 25.18
C ILE A 135 -2.75 9.53 24.66
N ASP A 136 -2.09 9.54 23.50
CA ASP A 136 -1.38 8.37 22.98
C ASP A 136 -0.08 8.13 23.77
N VAL A 137 0.08 6.93 24.31
CA VAL A 137 1.29 6.43 25.01
C VAL A 137 1.86 5.16 24.33
N GLY A 138 1.50 4.97 23.06
CA GLY A 138 1.94 3.91 22.18
C GLY A 138 3.41 4.02 21.76
N LEU A 139 3.84 3.11 20.90
CA LEU A 139 5.24 3.03 20.44
C LEU A 139 5.65 4.30 19.69
N GLY A 140 6.83 4.85 20.00
CA GLY A 140 7.39 6.05 19.38
C GLY A 140 7.11 7.35 20.13
N VAL A 141 6.17 7.36 21.09
CA VAL A 141 5.89 8.53 21.95
C VAL A 141 7.11 8.87 22.81
N GLU A 142 7.89 7.85 23.20
CA GLU A 142 9.13 8.04 23.94
C GLU A 142 10.15 8.94 23.20
N GLN A 143 10.10 8.99 21.86
CA GLN A 143 11.00 9.79 21.04
C GLN A 143 10.63 11.27 20.97
N HIS A 144 9.37 11.60 21.29
CA HIS A 144 8.86 12.97 21.40
C HIS A 144 9.22 13.56 22.77
N LEU A 145 9.02 12.76 23.82
CA LEU A 145 9.36 13.12 25.20
C LEU A 145 10.86 13.10 25.52
N GLY A 146 11.72 12.66 24.60
CA GLY A 146 13.17 12.54 24.84
C GLY A 146 13.55 11.48 25.89
N VAL A 147 12.69 10.47 26.13
CA VAL A 147 12.90 9.44 27.15
C VAL A 147 13.08 8.05 26.57
N THR A 148 13.58 7.11 27.38
CA THR A 148 13.65 5.70 26.96
C THR A 148 12.27 5.04 27.03
N ARG A 149 12.05 3.99 26.22
CA ARG A 149 10.79 3.24 26.24
C ARG A 149 10.49 2.63 27.62
N THR A 150 11.52 2.22 28.34
CA THR A 150 11.38 1.69 29.71
C THR A 150 10.88 2.78 30.65
N LYS A 151 11.49 3.98 30.63
CA LYS A 151 11.05 5.13 31.44
C LYS A 151 9.60 5.51 31.17
N LEU A 152 9.20 5.63 29.90
CA LEU A 152 7.80 5.90 29.54
C LEU A 152 6.84 4.84 30.09
N ASN A 153 7.20 3.55 29.98
CA ASN A 153 6.33 2.49 30.53
C ASN A 153 6.25 2.55 32.06
N THR A 154 7.35 2.91 32.75
CA THR A 154 7.37 3.07 34.22
C THR A 154 6.50 4.26 34.64
N ALA A 155 6.64 5.42 34.00
CA ALA A 155 5.78 6.59 34.27
C ALA A 155 4.29 6.26 34.03
N VAL A 156 3.98 5.54 32.94
CA VAL A 156 2.62 5.06 32.68
C VAL A 156 2.10 4.08 33.74
N ALA A 157 2.99 3.27 34.33
CA ALA A 157 2.63 2.36 35.40
C ALA A 157 2.40 3.10 36.72
N MET A 158 3.18 4.14 37.03
CA MET A 158 2.97 5.00 38.21
C MET A 158 1.60 5.68 38.16
N LEU A 159 1.26 6.34 37.04
CA LEU A 159 -0.06 6.96 36.87
C LEU A 159 -1.20 5.94 36.96
N ARG A 160 -0.99 4.70 36.51
CA ARG A 160 -1.98 3.64 36.68
C ARG A 160 -2.21 3.28 38.15
N GLU A 161 -1.17 3.30 39.00
CA GLU A 161 -1.32 3.12 40.45
C GLU A 161 -2.03 4.31 41.10
N GLU A 162 -1.87 5.53 40.56
CA GLU A 162 -2.63 6.73 40.96
C GLU A 162 -4.09 6.72 40.46
N GLY A 163 -4.50 5.73 39.68
CA GLY A 163 -5.88 5.53 39.23
C GLY A 163 -6.15 5.87 37.76
N TYR A 164 -5.16 6.37 37.00
CA TYR A 164 -5.32 6.69 35.58
C TYR A 164 -5.56 5.44 34.72
N GLY A 165 -6.50 5.55 33.77
CA GLY A 165 -6.87 4.46 32.87
C GLY A 165 -5.87 4.26 31.74
N VAL A 166 -5.54 3.00 31.40
CA VAL A 166 -4.74 2.66 30.21
C VAL A 166 -5.49 1.68 29.33
N HIS A 167 -5.92 2.16 28.16
CA HIS A 167 -6.80 1.42 27.26
C HIS A 167 -6.12 1.09 25.93
N TYR A 168 -6.50 -0.03 25.34
CA TYR A 168 -6.07 -0.41 23.99
C TYR A 168 -7.24 -0.27 23.03
N LEU A 169 -7.11 0.64 22.06
CA LEU A 169 -8.09 0.84 21.01
C LEU A 169 -7.65 0.16 19.73
N LYS A 170 -8.60 -0.37 18.97
CA LYS A 170 -8.36 -0.89 17.62
C LYS A 170 -8.70 0.20 16.61
N VAL A 171 -7.68 0.85 16.09
CA VAL A 171 -7.82 1.87 15.03
C VAL A 171 -7.71 1.18 13.67
N ARG A 172 -8.64 1.47 12.77
CA ARG A 172 -8.56 0.98 11.39
C ARG A 172 -7.44 1.71 10.66
N GLN A 173 -6.51 0.94 10.10
CA GLN A 173 -5.58 1.47 9.11
C GLN A 173 -6.35 1.72 7.81
N VAL A 174 -6.40 2.98 7.44
CA VAL A 174 -6.95 3.43 6.16
C VAL A 174 -6.13 2.80 5.03
N GLY A 175 -6.84 2.27 4.04
CA GLY A 175 -6.24 1.57 2.88
C GLY A 175 -5.97 0.07 3.06
N THR A 176 -5.57 -0.41 4.25
CA THR A 176 -5.20 -1.84 4.43
C THR A 176 -6.33 -2.72 4.97
N GLY A 177 -7.37 -2.10 5.57
CA GLY A 177 -8.46 -2.82 6.22
C GLY A 177 -8.04 -3.54 7.52
N LYS A 178 -6.76 -3.46 7.90
CA LYS A 178 -6.23 -4.03 9.14
C LYS A 178 -6.52 -3.11 10.32
N LEU A 179 -6.52 -3.67 11.51
CA LEU A 179 -6.65 -2.93 12.76
C LEU A 179 -5.28 -2.83 13.43
N THR A 180 -4.90 -1.64 13.88
CA THR A 180 -3.73 -1.40 14.73
C THR A 180 -4.19 -1.14 16.16
N SER A 181 -3.48 -1.72 17.12
CA SER A 181 -3.67 -1.38 18.52
C SER A 181 -2.97 -0.08 18.85
N MET A 182 -3.73 0.91 19.30
CA MET A 182 -3.24 2.16 19.87
C MET A 182 -3.39 2.10 21.39
N LYS A 183 -2.35 2.52 22.12
CA LYS A 183 -2.33 2.50 23.59
C LYS A 183 -2.58 3.92 24.10
N VAL A 184 -3.66 4.11 24.83
CA VAL A 184 -4.15 5.42 25.25
C VAL A 184 -4.18 5.50 26.77
N MET A 185 -3.75 6.63 27.30
CA MET A 185 -3.94 6.98 28.70
C MET A 185 -5.11 7.95 28.83
N ALA A 186 -5.92 7.76 29.86
CA ALA A 186 -7.14 8.50 30.14
C ALA A 186 -7.24 8.85 31.64
N PRO A 187 -8.10 9.80 32.03
CA PRO A 187 -8.28 10.19 33.42
C PRO A 187 -8.74 9.02 34.30
N PRO A 188 -8.65 9.16 35.63
CA PRO A 188 -9.15 8.14 36.55
C PRO A 188 -10.65 7.87 36.36
N GLY A 189 -11.05 6.60 36.47
CA GLY A 189 -12.45 6.17 36.35
C GLY A 189 -13.01 6.09 34.92
N THR A 190 -12.23 6.47 33.89
CA THR A 190 -12.67 6.39 32.49
C THR A 190 -12.88 4.93 32.04
N SER A 191 -14.06 4.66 31.47
CA SER A 191 -14.36 3.34 30.90
C SER A 191 -13.80 3.16 29.48
N TRP A 192 -13.55 1.91 29.05
CA TRP A 192 -13.14 1.66 27.66
C TRP A 192 -14.15 2.19 26.63
N ALA A 193 -15.45 2.12 26.94
CA ALA A 193 -16.53 2.61 26.08
C ALA A 193 -16.44 4.13 25.86
N GLU A 194 -16.08 4.88 26.90
CA GLU A 194 -15.90 6.32 26.84
C GLU A 194 -14.70 6.71 25.96
N VAL A 195 -13.55 6.03 26.12
CA VAL A 195 -12.39 6.27 25.25
C VAL A 195 -12.73 5.93 23.79
N GLN A 196 -13.50 4.87 23.55
CA GLN A 196 -13.94 4.48 22.20
C GLN A 196 -14.90 5.51 21.56
N LYS A 197 -15.79 6.11 22.37
CA LYS A 197 -16.69 7.20 21.95
C LYS A 197 -15.90 8.45 21.55
N ASN A 198 -14.87 8.78 22.32
CA ASN A 198 -14.03 9.97 22.13
C ASN A 198 -12.73 9.69 21.36
N ARG A 199 -12.66 8.59 20.60
CA ARG A 199 -11.42 8.14 19.91
C ARG A 199 -10.79 9.18 18.96
N TYR A 200 -11.54 10.16 18.48
CA TYR A 200 -11.04 11.22 17.59
C TYR A 200 -10.49 12.45 18.33
N GLN A 201 -10.61 12.49 19.66
CA GLN A 201 -10.03 13.52 20.54
C GLN A 201 -8.66 13.09 21.10
N ILE A 202 -8.19 11.90 20.73
CA ILE A 202 -6.91 11.37 21.21
C ILE A 202 -5.78 12.20 20.62
N SER A 203 -5.03 12.83 21.53
CA SER A 203 -3.99 13.79 21.20
C SER A 203 -2.60 13.22 21.51
N MET A 204 -1.56 13.84 20.96
CA MET A 204 -0.18 13.58 21.40
C MET A 204 0.18 14.54 22.53
N VAL A 205 1.23 14.20 23.27
CA VAL A 205 1.69 15.01 24.41
C VAL A 205 2.09 16.43 23.97
N ASP A 206 2.80 16.55 22.85
CA ASP A 206 3.35 17.85 22.36
C ASP A 206 2.45 18.57 21.35
N ASP A 207 1.20 18.13 21.20
CA ASP A 207 0.31 18.61 20.15
C ASP A 207 -0.43 19.90 20.53
N TYR A 208 -0.40 20.91 19.66
CA TYR A 208 -1.22 22.13 19.75
C TYR A 208 -2.16 22.20 18.53
N SER A 209 -3.44 22.48 18.76
CA SER A 209 -4.46 22.61 17.71
C SER A 209 -5.39 23.76 18.07
N GLU A 210 -5.29 24.87 17.35
CA GLU A 210 -6.13 26.08 17.56
C GLU A 210 -7.62 25.83 17.30
N ASP A 211 -7.97 24.81 16.51
CA ASP A 211 -9.34 24.55 16.05
C ASP A 211 -9.86 23.12 16.29
N GLY A 212 -9.11 22.26 17.01
CA GLY A 212 -9.49 20.85 17.23
C GLY A 212 -9.72 20.01 15.96
N GLY A 213 -9.13 20.41 14.82
CA GLY A 213 -9.34 19.77 13.53
C GLY A 213 -10.68 20.10 12.89
N ARG A 214 -11.06 21.40 12.90
CA ARG A 214 -12.30 21.92 12.29
C ARG A 214 -12.09 22.51 10.89
N SER A 215 -10.91 22.98 10.54
CA SER A 215 -10.52 23.31 9.16
C SER A 215 -10.31 22.02 8.38
N PHE A 216 -11.18 21.82 7.39
CA PHE A 216 -11.17 20.69 6.49
C PHE A 216 -10.35 21.05 5.24
N LEU A 217 -9.32 20.24 5.00
CA LEU A 217 -8.78 19.88 3.68
C LEU A 217 -7.89 20.97 3.05
N GLY A 218 -6.59 20.66 2.97
CA GLY A 218 -5.57 21.53 2.35
C GLY A 218 -5.58 21.50 0.82
N LEU A 219 -6.74 21.28 0.19
CA LEU A 219 -6.94 21.52 -1.24
C LEU A 219 -7.64 22.86 -1.36
N GLU A 220 -7.08 23.76 -2.16
CA GLU A 220 -7.70 25.05 -2.41
C GLU A 220 -8.99 24.83 -3.25
N PRO A 221 -10.01 25.69 -3.11
CA PRO A 221 -11.16 25.67 -4.00
C PRO A 221 -10.72 25.70 -5.47
N ILE A 222 -11.28 24.82 -6.28
CA ILE A 222 -10.88 24.68 -7.68
C ILE A 222 -11.17 25.96 -8.47
N ARG A 223 -10.17 26.42 -9.22
CA ARG A 223 -10.32 27.50 -10.19
C ARG A 223 -10.95 26.97 -11.47
N SER A 224 -12.06 27.59 -11.88
CA SER A 224 -12.73 27.27 -13.15
C SER A 224 -12.32 28.28 -14.23
N ILE A 225 -12.18 27.81 -15.47
CA ILE A 225 -12.08 28.70 -16.64
C ILE A 225 -13.47 29.12 -17.10
N ASN A 226 -13.53 30.27 -17.77
CA ASN A 226 -14.74 30.75 -18.42
C ASN A 226 -15.00 29.92 -19.70
N GLY A 227 -16.25 29.45 -19.87
CA GLY A 227 -16.69 28.67 -21.02
C GLY A 227 -16.43 29.35 -22.37
N ASN A 228 -16.36 30.69 -22.42
CA ASN A 228 -16.06 31.45 -23.63
C ASN A 228 -14.63 31.23 -24.14
N ARG A 229 -13.69 30.79 -23.28
CA ARG A 229 -12.32 30.42 -23.69
C ARG A 229 -12.26 29.04 -24.33
N ILE A 230 -13.38 28.30 -24.36
CA ILE A 230 -13.45 26.91 -24.80
C ILE A 230 -14.23 26.81 -26.11
N MET A 231 -13.58 26.28 -27.13
CA MET A 231 -14.23 25.82 -28.34
C MET A 231 -14.62 24.34 -28.18
N ILE A 232 -15.91 24.02 -28.28
CA ILE A 232 -16.35 22.63 -28.37
C ILE A 232 -16.27 22.20 -29.83
N ARG A 233 -15.51 21.13 -30.12
CA ARG A 233 -15.53 20.49 -31.44
C ARG A 233 -16.42 19.26 -31.37
N TYR A 234 -17.60 19.35 -31.97
CA TYR A 234 -18.60 18.28 -31.98
C TYR A 234 -18.21 17.13 -32.94
N GLY A 235 -18.88 15.98 -32.79
CA GLY A 235 -18.56 14.74 -33.48
C GLY A 235 -18.60 14.88 -35.01
N ASP A 236 -19.63 15.56 -35.51
CA ASP A 236 -19.85 15.90 -36.93
C ASP A 236 -18.90 16.98 -37.44
N GLU A 237 -18.25 17.73 -36.55
CA GLU A 237 -17.23 18.74 -36.86
C GLU A 237 -15.80 18.19 -36.71
N GLY A 238 -15.64 16.87 -36.67
CA GLY A 238 -14.35 16.19 -36.53
C GLY A 238 -13.93 15.86 -35.09
N GLY A 239 -14.75 16.20 -34.09
CA GLY A 239 -14.51 15.91 -32.68
C GLY A 239 -14.44 14.40 -32.37
N LEU A 240 -15.15 13.58 -33.16
CA LEU A 240 -15.15 12.12 -33.01
C LEU A 240 -13.75 11.51 -33.16
N ALA A 241 -12.91 12.09 -34.01
CA ALA A 241 -11.56 11.59 -34.27
C ALA A 241 -10.58 11.86 -33.11
N ARG A 242 -10.91 12.77 -32.19
CA ARG A 242 -10.08 13.14 -31.05
C ARG A 242 -10.85 13.10 -29.73
N ASP A 243 -11.93 12.30 -29.67
CA ASP A 243 -12.82 12.23 -28.51
C ASP A 243 -12.04 11.92 -27.22
N GLY A 244 -12.17 12.79 -26.21
CA GLY A 244 -11.43 12.70 -24.96
C GLY A 244 -10.13 13.51 -24.90
N VAL A 245 -9.70 14.15 -26.00
CA VAL A 245 -8.53 15.06 -26.01
C VAL A 245 -8.96 16.50 -25.76
N ILE A 246 -8.22 17.16 -24.85
CA ILE A 246 -8.29 18.60 -24.58
C ILE A 246 -7.05 19.23 -25.23
N GLN A 247 -7.25 20.07 -26.24
CA GLN A 247 -6.14 20.78 -26.89
C GLN A 247 -5.95 22.13 -26.20
N LEU A 248 -4.72 22.45 -25.81
CA LEU A 248 -4.35 23.65 -25.06
C LEU A 248 -3.45 24.56 -25.89
N ARG A 249 -3.72 25.87 -25.84
CA ARG A 249 -2.86 26.89 -26.46
C ARG A 249 -1.54 26.98 -25.69
N LYS A 250 -0.42 27.07 -26.41
CA LYS A 250 0.90 27.30 -25.80
C LYS A 250 1.02 28.73 -25.25
N GLY A 251 1.74 28.89 -24.13
CA GLY A 251 2.03 30.20 -23.53
C GLY A 251 0.91 30.80 -22.67
N VAL A 252 -0.14 30.03 -22.36
CA VAL A 252 -1.22 30.46 -21.47
C VAL A 252 -0.92 29.95 -20.06
N GLU A 253 -0.50 30.85 -19.15
CA GLU A 253 0.06 30.50 -17.83
C GLU A 253 -0.87 29.62 -16.97
N ASP A 254 -2.18 29.91 -16.94
CA ASP A 254 -3.15 29.16 -16.13
C ASP A 254 -3.48 27.76 -16.69
N LEU A 255 -3.08 27.49 -17.94
CA LEU A 255 -3.27 26.26 -18.70
C LEU A 255 -1.94 25.59 -19.10
N ASP A 256 -0.83 25.96 -18.45
CA ASP A 256 0.47 25.38 -18.74
C ASP A 256 0.63 23.99 -18.11
N LEU A 257 1.12 23.03 -18.91
CA LEU A 257 1.47 21.69 -18.45
C LEU A 257 2.87 21.64 -17.80
N GLY A 258 3.67 22.72 -17.95
CA GLY A 258 5.07 22.80 -17.54
C GLY A 258 5.95 21.98 -18.48
N ASN A 259 6.84 21.15 -17.92
CA ASN A 259 7.75 20.32 -18.73
C ASN A 259 7.08 19.11 -19.41
N ALA A 260 5.77 18.89 -19.23
CA ALA A 260 5.06 17.76 -19.79
C ALA A 260 4.36 18.13 -21.10
N THR A 261 4.48 17.30 -22.13
CA THR A 261 3.82 17.53 -23.42
C THR A 261 2.36 17.10 -23.42
N TYR A 262 2.02 16.14 -22.55
CA TYR A 262 0.68 15.61 -22.35
C TYR A 262 0.44 15.19 -20.91
N ALA A 263 -0.80 15.34 -20.43
CA ALA A 263 -1.21 14.90 -19.09
C ALA A 263 -2.71 14.60 -19.02
N GLN A 264 -3.11 13.68 -18.15
CA GLN A 264 -4.52 13.43 -17.87
C GLN A 264 -5.03 14.46 -16.86
N VAL A 265 -6.02 15.28 -17.25
CA VAL A 265 -6.47 16.43 -16.46
C VAL A 265 -7.97 16.45 -16.17
N ARG A 266 -8.34 17.28 -15.20
CA ARG A 266 -9.69 17.79 -14.94
C ARG A 266 -9.62 19.31 -14.93
N VAL A 267 -10.54 19.96 -15.62
CA VAL A 267 -10.58 21.44 -15.73
C VAL A 267 -11.98 21.91 -15.39
N GLY A 268 -12.12 22.76 -14.38
CA GLY A 268 -13.42 23.34 -14.00
C GLY A 268 -13.89 24.36 -15.03
N VAL A 269 -15.20 24.41 -15.28
CA VAL A 269 -15.84 25.28 -16.27
C VAL A 269 -17.04 25.98 -15.60
N ASP A 270 -17.03 27.30 -15.62
CA ASP A 270 -18.11 28.16 -15.12
C ASP A 270 -18.59 27.85 -13.69
N GLY A 271 -17.71 27.30 -12.84
CA GLY A 271 -17.99 26.95 -11.44
C GLY A 271 -18.96 25.79 -11.22
N LYS A 272 -19.54 25.23 -12.28
CA LYS A 272 -20.60 24.19 -12.21
C LYS A 272 -20.23 22.89 -12.92
N TYR A 273 -19.46 22.98 -14.00
CA TYR A 273 -19.14 21.87 -14.87
C TYR A 273 -17.64 21.61 -14.91
N TYR A 274 -17.23 20.50 -15.52
CA TYR A 274 -15.81 20.22 -15.76
C TYR A 274 -15.58 19.39 -17.01
N MET A 275 -14.40 19.58 -17.61
CA MET A 275 -13.88 18.76 -18.69
C MET A 275 -13.00 17.63 -18.14
N LYS A 276 -13.14 16.43 -18.72
CA LYS A 276 -12.27 15.27 -18.48
C LYS A 276 -11.57 14.94 -19.79
N GLY A 277 -10.25 14.82 -19.77
CA GLY A 277 -9.54 14.36 -20.96
C GLY A 277 -8.03 14.29 -20.81
N MET A 278 -7.38 13.91 -21.90
CA MET A 278 -5.94 14.03 -22.10
C MET A 278 -5.64 15.42 -22.64
N ALA A 279 -4.95 16.25 -21.84
CA ALA A 279 -4.47 17.55 -22.26
C ALA A 279 -3.22 17.38 -23.13
N MET A 280 -3.18 18.11 -24.24
CA MET A 280 -2.04 18.19 -25.16
C MET A 280 -1.95 19.60 -25.74
N HIS A 281 -0.76 20.07 -26.08
CA HIS A 281 -0.66 21.33 -26.81
C HIS A 281 -1.14 21.20 -28.25
N ALA A 282 -1.71 22.28 -28.78
CA ALA A 282 -2.02 22.42 -30.20
C ALA A 282 -1.63 23.81 -30.69
N ASP A 283 -1.12 23.88 -31.92
CA ASP A 283 -0.64 25.13 -32.53
C ASP A 283 -1.77 25.86 -33.29
N ASP A 284 -2.85 25.16 -33.64
CA ASP A 284 -3.92 25.60 -34.55
C ASP A 284 -5.24 25.96 -33.83
N ILE A 285 -5.17 26.52 -32.62
CA ILE A 285 -6.37 26.96 -31.89
C ILE A 285 -6.87 28.32 -32.43
N PRO A 286 -8.14 28.46 -32.85
CA PRO A 286 -8.68 29.72 -33.36
C PRO A 286 -8.56 30.88 -32.37
N VAL A 287 -8.36 32.10 -32.88
CA VAL A 287 -8.27 33.33 -32.09
C VAL A 287 -9.54 33.51 -31.26
N GLY A 288 -9.39 33.89 -29.98
CA GLY A 288 -10.49 34.02 -29.02
C GLY A 288 -10.72 32.80 -28.13
N TYR A 289 -10.12 31.65 -28.47
CA TYR A 289 -10.16 30.44 -27.65
C TYR A 289 -8.78 30.04 -27.15
N ASP A 290 -8.71 29.44 -25.98
CA ASP A 290 -7.48 28.86 -25.42
C ASP A 290 -7.54 27.33 -25.37
N VAL A 291 -8.74 26.76 -25.45
CA VAL A 291 -8.98 25.33 -25.32
C VAL A 291 -9.89 24.84 -26.45
N ILE A 292 -9.54 23.69 -27.06
CA ILE A 292 -10.49 22.91 -27.87
C ILE A 292 -10.84 21.63 -27.12
N TYR A 293 -12.13 21.46 -26.81
CA TYR A 293 -12.66 20.24 -26.21
C TYR A 293 -13.32 19.37 -27.29
N ASN A 294 -12.71 18.22 -27.58
CA ASN A 294 -13.20 17.31 -28.62
C ASN A 294 -14.19 16.30 -28.03
N THR A 295 -15.35 16.15 -28.67
CA THR A 295 -16.40 15.23 -28.22
C THR A 295 -17.03 14.43 -29.36
N ASN A 296 -17.47 13.20 -29.06
CA ASN A 296 -18.28 12.38 -29.97
C ASN A 296 -19.76 12.80 -30.08
N LYS A 297 -20.21 13.80 -29.32
CA LYS A 297 -21.59 14.27 -29.33
C LYS A 297 -21.92 15.02 -30.63
N PRO A 298 -23.15 14.88 -31.17
CA PRO A 298 -23.55 15.63 -32.35
C PRO A 298 -23.69 17.13 -32.05
N LYS A 299 -23.47 17.97 -33.06
CA LYS A 299 -23.68 19.41 -32.98
C LYS A 299 -25.10 19.74 -32.50
N GLY A 300 -25.20 20.84 -31.74
CA GLY A 300 -26.44 21.25 -31.09
C GLY A 300 -26.72 20.55 -29.76
N THR A 301 -25.88 19.58 -29.35
CA THR A 301 -25.96 19.03 -27.98
C THR A 301 -25.68 20.14 -26.97
N PRO A 302 -26.57 20.38 -25.98
CA PRO A 302 -26.36 21.39 -24.96
C PRO A 302 -25.04 21.22 -24.21
N THR A 303 -24.37 22.32 -23.87
CA THR A 303 -23.07 22.30 -23.17
C THR A 303 -23.12 21.53 -21.85
N ALA A 304 -24.27 21.54 -21.18
CA ALA A 304 -24.54 20.76 -19.96
C ALA A 304 -24.43 19.23 -20.15
N ASP A 305 -24.66 18.74 -21.38
CA ASP A 305 -24.56 17.31 -21.74
C ASP A 305 -23.19 16.94 -22.34
N VAL A 306 -22.41 17.94 -22.74
CA VAL A 306 -21.03 17.80 -23.23
C VAL A 306 -20.04 17.75 -22.06
N TYR A 307 -20.17 18.67 -21.11
CA TYR A 307 -19.36 18.69 -19.90
C TYR A 307 -19.88 17.72 -18.84
N LYS A 308 -19.08 17.49 -17.78
CA LYS A 308 -19.50 16.73 -16.62
C LYS A 308 -19.95 17.66 -15.51
N LEU A 309 -21.03 17.32 -14.82
CA LEU A 309 -21.47 18.06 -13.64
C LEU A 309 -20.50 17.81 -12.47
N MET A 310 -20.08 18.88 -11.79
CA MET A 310 -19.33 18.75 -10.55
C MET A 310 -20.20 18.09 -9.47
N LYS A 311 -19.58 17.25 -8.62
CA LYS A 311 -20.24 16.67 -7.46
C LYS A 311 -20.42 17.73 -6.37
N ASP A 312 -21.46 17.54 -5.55
CA ASP A 312 -21.66 18.27 -4.29
C ASP A 312 -20.70 17.77 -3.20
N ASP A 313 -19.39 17.93 -3.46
CA ASP A 313 -18.29 17.70 -2.52
C ASP A 313 -17.32 18.88 -2.70
N PRO A 314 -17.39 19.92 -1.85
CA PRO A 314 -16.56 21.13 -1.98
C PRO A 314 -15.06 20.84 -2.07
N ASP A 315 -14.61 19.74 -1.49
CA ASP A 315 -13.19 19.37 -1.40
C ASP A 315 -12.72 18.50 -2.57
N ASN A 316 -13.67 17.83 -3.25
CA ASN A 316 -13.38 17.00 -4.41
C ASN A 316 -14.56 16.98 -5.40
N PRO A 317 -14.88 18.11 -6.02
CA PRO A 317 -16.02 18.22 -6.93
C PRO A 317 -15.83 17.38 -8.20
N PHE A 318 -14.59 16.98 -8.55
CA PHE A 318 -14.34 16.06 -9.66
C PHE A 318 -14.49 14.58 -9.31
N GLY A 319 -14.62 14.23 -8.02
CA GLY A 319 -14.73 12.85 -7.55
C GLY A 319 -13.53 11.96 -7.91
N THR A 320 -12.34 12.54 -8.10
CA THR A 320 -11.10 11.82 -8.44
C THR A 320 -9.93 12.28 -7.58
N THR A 321 -8.90 11.45 -7.43
CA THR A 321 -7.67 11.91 -6.78
C THR A 321 -6.87 12.75 -7.77
N LEU A 322 -6.56 13.97 -7.36
CA LEU A 322 -5.98 15.01 -8.19
C LEU A 322 -4.82 15.71 -7.47
N ARG A 323 -4.00 16.39 -8.27
CA ARG A 323 -2.98 17.33 -7.82
C ARG A 323 -3.27 18.69 -8.44
N GLN A 324 -3.25 19.70 -7.58
CA GLN A 324 -3.27 21.10 -7.98
C GLN A 324 -1.85 21.57 -8.31
N LYS A 325 -1.74 22.46 -9.29
CA LYS A 325 -0.50 23.14 -9.66
C LYS A 325 -0.66 24.63 -9.42
N HIS A 326 0.44 25.26 -9.07
CA HIS A 326 0.54 26.71 -8.96
C HIS A 326 1.47 27.24 -10.04
N TYR A 327 1.19 28.45 -10.50
CA TYR A 327 2.03 29.19 -11.42
C TYR A 327 2.27 30.60 -10.85
N ILE A 328 3.35 31.24 -11.27
CA ILE A 328 3.60 32.64 -10.95
C ILE A 328 2.98 33.47 -12.06
N ASP A 329 2.04 34.34 -11.71
CA ASP A 329 1.43 35.25 -12.68
C ASP A 329 2.40 36.35 -13.13
N ALA A 330 2.05 37.08 -14.18
CA ALA A 330 2.82 38.23 -14.67
C ALA A 330 3.13 39.30 -13.59
N ASN A 331 2.40 39.32 -12.47
CA ASN A 331 2.62 40.25 -11.35
C ASN A 331 3.52 39.66 -10.26
N GLY A 332 4.03 38.44 -10.43
CA GLY A 332 4.89 37.76 -9.47
C GLY A 332 4.15 37.03 -8.35
N ASN A 333 2.81 36.93 -8.40
CA ASN A 333 2.02 36.25 -7.37
C ASN A 333 1.79 34.78 -7.72
N GLU A 334 1.82 33.93 -6.70
CA GLU A 334 1.48 32.52 -6.85
C GLU A 334 -0.04 32.36 -7.02
N GLN A 335 -0.46 31.76 -8.13
CA GLN A 335 -1.85 31.53 -8.50
C GLN A 335 -2.10 30.05 -8.72
N LEU A 336 -3.31 29.60 -8.35
CA LEU A 336 -3.77 28.25 -8.66
C LEU A 336 -4.06 28.11 -10.17
N SER A 337 -3.47 27.10 -10.80
CA SER A 337 -3.76 26.71 -12.19
C SER A 337 -5.17 26.13 -12.31
N ALA A 338 -5.81 26.33 -13.47
CA ALA A 338 -7.08 25.68 -13.78
C ALA A 338 -6.92 24.19 -14.08
N LEU A 339 -5.70 23.73 -14.39
CA LEU A 339 -5.40 22.33 -14.66
C LEU A 339 -5.22 21.53 -13.38
N ASN A 340 -6.05 20.49 -13.22
CA ASN A 340 -5.94 19.56 -12.10
C ASN A 340 -5.50 18.19 -12.65
N ILE A 341 -4.31 17.74 -12.25
CA ILE A 341 -3.67 16.56 -12.83
C ILE A 341 -4.11 15.31 -12.07
N VAL A 342 -4.50 14.26 -12.80
CA VAL A 342 -5.00 13.01 -12.20
C VAL A 342 -3.86 12.21 -11.60
N GLY A 343 -3.89 11.98 -10.29
CA GLY A 343 -2.88 11.18 -9.59
C GLY A 343 -2.70 11.65 -8.16
N SER A 344 -2.01 10.84 -7.34
CA SER A 344 -1.75 11.14 -5.92
C SER A 344 -0.27 11.36 -5.60
N VAL A 345 0.63 11.14 -6.58
CA VAL A 345 2.08 11.26 -6.41
C VAL A 345 2.65 12.17 -7.50
N PRO A 346 3.72 12.93 -7.23
CA PRO A 346 4.44 13.68 -8.25
C PRO A 346 4.71 12.87 -9.51
N GLY A 347 4.46 13.45 -10.68
CA GLY A 347 4.57 12.81 -11.99
C GLY A 347 3.40 11.91 -12.42
N ALA A 348 2.56 11.38 -11.52
CA ALA A 348 1.51 10.43 -11.92
C ALA A 348 0.43 11.08 -12.81
N GLY A 349 0.14 10.46 -13.95
CA GLY A 349 -0.81 11.00 -14.92
C GLY A 349 -0.22 12.10 -15.82
N GLU A 350 1.09 12.31 -15.75
CA GLU A 350 1.89 13.17 -16.63
C GLU A 350 2.85 12.32 -17.47
N GLU A 351 3.37 12.90 -18.54
CA GLU A 351 4.40 12.31 -19.40
C GLU A 351 5.55 11.67 -18.59
N GLY A 352 5.87 10.42 -18.90
CA GLY A 352 6.92 9.60 -18.25
C GLY A 352 6.41 8.70 -17.11
N SER A 353 5.17 8.87 -16.65
CA SER A 353 4.63 8.05 -15.55
C SER A 353 4.05 6.70 -15.96
N TRP A 354 3.61 6.55 -17.21
CA TRP A 354 3.02 5.32 -17.74
C TRP A 354 4.07 4.23 -18.02
N ASP A 355 5.32 4.56 -18.39
CA ASP A 355 6.37 3.53 -18.55
C ASP A 355 6.80 2.90 -17.21
N ARG A 356 6.49 3.55 -16.08
CA ARG A 356 6.72 3.01 -14.73
C ARG A 356 5.70 1.94 -14.34
N TRP A 357 4.65 1.73 -15.14
CA TRP A 357 3.64 0.72 -14.87
C TRP A 357 4.22 -0.69 -15.06
N SER A 358 3.56 -1.67 -14.44
CA SER A 358 4.02 -3.07 -14.46
C SER A 358 4.07 -3.62 -15.89
N LYS A 359 5.28 -3.88 -16.40
CA LYS A 359 5.53 -4.51 -17.70
C LYS A 359 5.16 -6.00 -17.76
N ASN A 360 4.83 -6.63 -16.62
CA ASN A 360 4.47 -8.06 -16.59
C ASN A 360 3.18 -8.37 -17.36
N LEU A 361 3.16 -9.49 -18.09
CA LEU A 361 1.96 -9.97 -18.78
C LEU A 361 0.97 -10.57 -17.78
N SER A 362 -0.30 -10.19 -17.93
CA SER A 362 -1.36 -10.75 -17.10
C SER A 362 -1.76 -12.15 -17.58
N ALA A 363 -2.23 -12.98 -16.65
CA ALA A 363 -2.76 -14.31 -16.96
C ALA A 363 -3.99 -14.23 -17.89
N GLN A 364 -4.73 -13.12 -17.89
CA GLN A 364 -5.88 -12.91 -18.77
C GLN A 364 -5.48 -12.82 -20.24
N VAL A 365 -4.34 -12.20 -20.55
CA VAL A 365 -3.83 -12.10 -21.92
C VAL A 365 -3.12 -13.38 -22.31
N LEU A 366 -2.15 -13.80 -21.49
CA LEU A 366 -1.27 -14.92 -21.84
C LEU A 366 -2.01 -16.26 -21.90
N SER A 367 -3.09 -16.45 -21.14
CA SER A 367 -3.93 -17.67 -21.22
C SER A 367 -4.70 -17.80 -22.53
N LYS A 368 -4.84 -16.72 -23.30
CA LYS A 368 -5.50 -16.68 -24.63
C LYS A 368 -4.50 -16.77 -25.79
N GLN A 369 -3.21 -16.87 -25.47
CA GLN A 369 -2.12 -17.06 -26.43
C GLN A 369 -1.74 -18.54 -26.52
N THR A 370 -0.69 -18.87 -27.28
CA THR A 370 -0.23 -20.26 -27.41
C THR A 370 0.35 -20.79 -26.09
N SER A 371 0.16 -22.08 -25.82
CA SER A 371 0.73 -22.74 -24.64
C SER A 371 2.26 -22.71 -24.64
N ALA A 372 2.89 -22.71 -25.81
CA ALA A 372 4.33 -22.56 -25.98
C ALA A 372 4.83 -21.21 -25.47
N LEU A 373 4.20 -20.10 -25.89
CA LEU A 373 4.54 -18.77 -25.39
C LEU A 373 4.31 -18.67 -23.88
N ALA A 374 3.19 -19.20 -23.38
CA ALA A 374 2.89 -19.22 -21.96
C ALA A 374 3.97 -19.97 -21.17
N LYS A 375 4.38 -21.16 -21.62
CA LYS A 375 5.45 -21.95 -21.00
C LYS A 375 6.78 -21.20 -20.99
N GLN A 376 7.13 -20.53 -22.08
CA GLN A 376 8.35 -19.73 -22.17
C GLN A 376 8.35 -18.56 -21.18
N GLN A 377 7.31 -17.71 -21.18
CA GLN A 377 7.28 -16.50 -20.34
C GLN A 377 7.10 -16.82 -18.85
N LEU A 378 6.34 -17.86 -18.51
CA LEU A 378 6.23 -18.34 -17.14
C LEU A 378 7.54 -19.03 -16.68
N GLY A 379 8.22 -19.74 -17.58
CA GLY A 379 9.54 -20.31 -17.33
C GLY A 379 10.59 -19.23 -17.04
N LEU A 380 10.63 -18.15 -17.83
CA LEU A 380 11.49 -17.00 -17.57
C LEU A 380 11.20 -16.36 -16.21
N ALA A 381 9.92 -16.19 -15.86
CA ALA A 381 9.54 -15.68 -14.54
C ALA A 381 10.01 -16.61 -13.39
N LEU A 382 9.98 -17.93 -13.57
CA LEU A 382 10.52 -18.89 -12.60
C LEU A 382 12.04 -18.82 -12.50
N ASN A 383 12.73 -18.68 -13.64
CA ASN A 383 14.19 -18.57 -13.66
C ASN A 383 14.64 -17.30 -12.91
N LEU A 384 14.02 -16.16 -13.18
CA LEU A 384 14.27 -14.92 -12.44
C LEU A 384 14.02 -15.06 -10.93
N LYS A 385 12.99 -15.83 -10.55
CA LYS A 385 12.72 -16.13 -9.13
C LYS A 385 13.77 -17.05 -8.52
N GLN A 386 14.22 -18.05 -9.27
CA GLN A 386 15.28 -18.95 -8.84
C GLN A 386 16.63 -18.22 -8.70
N GLU A 387 16.95 -17.34 -9.63
CA GLU A 387 18.13 -16.45 -9.58
C GLU A 387 18.05 -15.54 -8.35
N GLU A 388 16.92 -14.84 -8.14
CA GLU A 388 16.70 -14.02 -6.95
C GLU A 388 16.88 -14.84 -5.66
N PHE A 389 16.36 -16.07 -5.61
CA PHE A 389 16.58 -16.97 -4.47
C PHE A 389 18.06 -17.31 -4.28
N ASN A 390 18.76 -17.68 -5.35
CA ASN A 390 20.18 -18.05 -5.30
C ASN A 390 21.06 -16.87 -4.88
N GLU A 391 20.79 -15.67 -5.38
CA GLU A 391 21.44 -14.43 -4.96
C GLU A 391 21.21 -14.15 -3.46
N ILE A 392 19.97 -14.28 -2.98
CA ILE A 392 19.69 -14.13 -1.54
C ILE A 392 20.42 -15.20 -0.72
N MET A 393 20.54 -16.43 -1.25
CA MET A 393 21.24 -17.54 -0.59
C MET A 393 22.75 -17.33 -0.51
N SER A 394 23.37 -16.58 -1.43
CA SER A 394 24.81 -16.29 -1.42
C SER A 394 25.19 -15.21 -0.39
N LEU A 395 24.22 -14.47 0.15
CA LEU A 395 24.47 -13.42 1.14
C LEU A 395 25.18 -13.96 2.39
N THR A 396 26.25 -13.30 2.80
CA THR A 396 27.00 -13.68 4.00
C THR A 396 26.25 -13.32 5.27
N ASN A 397 25.51 -12.20 5.29
CA ASN A 397 24.75 -11.75 6.45
C ASN A 397 23.49 -12.59 6.71
N PRO A 398 23.44 -13.40 7.77
CA PRO A 398 22.28 -14.22 8.10
C PRO A 398 20.99 -13.42 8.39
N SER A 399 21.10 -12.24 9.02
CA SER A 399 19.92 -11.45 9.40
C SER A 399 19.31 -10.69 8.21
N VAL A 400 20.14 -10.15 7.31
CA VAL A 400 19.66 -9.59 6.02
C VAL A 400 19.09 -10.70 5.15
N LYS A 401 19.79 -11.85 5.04
CA LYS A 401 19.31 -13.04 4.33
C LYS A 401 17.93 -13.45 4.80
N LYS A 402 17.69 -13.53 6.11
CA LYS A 402 16.35 -13.82 6.67
C LYS A 402 15.28 -12.84 6.21
N ALA A 403 15.53 -11.53 6.35
CA ALA A 403 14.56 -10.52 5.98
C ALA A 403 14.22 -10.58 4.47
N LEU A 404 15.22 -10.79 3.61
CA LEU A 404 15.03 -10.91 2.18
C LEU A 404 14.33 -12.23 1.79
N LEU A 405 14.65 -13.36 2.44
CA LEU A 405 13.96 -14.63 2.24
C LEU A 405 12.50 -14.59 2.71
N GLU A 406 12.20 -13.89 3.80
CA GLU A 406 10.82 -13.69 4.27
C GLU A 406 10.02 -12.85 3.27
N SER A 407 10.60 -11.76 2.75
CA SER A 407 10.00 -10.97 1.66
C SER A 407 9.79 -11.82 0.42
N TYR A 408 10.83 -12.55 -0.01
CA TYR A 408 10.79 -13.44 -1.17
C TYR A 408 9.69 -14.49 -1.05
N ALA A 409 9.53 -15.11 0.13
CA ALA A 409 8.49 -16.11 0.36
C ALA A 409 7.07 -15.53 0.26
N ASN A 410 6.85 -14.31 0.74
CA ASN A 410 5.57 -13.62 0.60
C ASN A 410 5.29 -13.21 -0.84
N ASP A 411 6.31 -12.73 -1.56
CA ASP A 411 6.21 -12.38 -2.98
C ASP A 411 5.90 -13.62 -3.83
N ALA A 412 6.52 -14.77 -3.54
CA ALA A 412 6.28 -16.03 -4.23
C ALA A 412 4.87 -16.60 -3.97
N ASP A 413 4.37 -16.54 -2.73
CA ASP A 413 2.96 -16.87 -2.42
C ASP A 413 2.00 -16.00 -3.26
N ALA A 414 2.21 -14.68 -3.27
CA ALA A 414 1.34 -13.74 -3.99
C ALA A 414 1.40 -13.95 -5.51
N ALA A 415 2.60 -14.18 -6.06
CA ALA A 415 2.80 -14.50 -7.48
C ALA A 415 2.07 -15.81 -7.88
N SER A 416 2.00 -16.80 -6.98
CA SER A 416 1.27 -18.05 -7.24
C SER A 416 -0.23 -17.83 -7.42
N VAL A 417 -0.80 -16.76 -6.83
CA VAL A 417 -2.22 -16.40 -6.95
C VAL A 417 -2.49 -15.52 -8.16
N HIS A 418 -1.66 -14.51 -8.41
CA HIS A 418 -1.88 -13.56 -9.49
C HIS A 418 -1.43 -14.07 -10.87
N LEU A 419 -0.59 -15.11 -10.90
CA LEU A 419 -0.18 -15.83 -12.11
C LEU A 419 0.42 -14.94 -13.21
N LYS A 420 1.09 -13.85 -12.83
CA LYS A 420 1.75 -12.95 -13.78
C LYS A 420 2.98 -13.64 -14.37
N ALA A 421 3.21 -13.42 -15.66
CA ALA A 421 4.38 -13.91 -16.39
C ALA A 421 5.41 -12.80 -16.61
N ALA A 422 6.62 -13.19 -17.03
CA ALA A 422 7.63 -12.24 -17.46
C ALA A 422 7.14 -11.42 -18.66
N ALA A 423 7.61 -10.19 -18.76
CA ALA A 423 7.38 -9.34 -19.92
C ALA A 423 8.15 -9.86 -21.13
N LEU A 424 7.61 -9.64 -22.33
CA LEU A 424 8.37 -9.81 -23.56
C LEU A 424 9.46 -8.72 -23.67
N PRO A 425 10.56 -8.97 -24.38
CA PRO A 425 11.61 -7.96 -24.59
C PRO A 425 11.03 -6.66 -25.16
N ARG A 426 11.47 -5.52 -24.61
CA ARG A 426 11.06 -4.16 -25.02
C ARG A 426 9.55 -3.87 -24.90
N GLN A 427 8.79 -4.70 -24.19
CA GLN A 427 7.39 -4.42 -23.87
C GLN A 427 7.25 -3.20 -22.95
N ALA A 428 6.34 -2.28 -23.25
CA ALA A 428 6.08 -1.08 -22.45
C ALA A 428 4.60 -0.71 -22.41
N SER A 429 4.17 -0.06 -21.32
CA SER A 429 2.86 0.57 -21.23
C SER A 429 2.94 1.99 -21.78
N GLN A 430 2.05 2.33 -22.71
CA GLN A 430 2.00 3.64 -23.35
C GLN A 430 0.57 4.19 -23.40
N VAL A 431 0.43 5.49 -23.20
CA VAL A 431 -0.86 6.18 -23.34
C VAL A 431 -1.21 6.34 -24.82
N LEU A 432 -2.48 6.17 -25.16
CA LEU A 432 -3.00 6.33 -26.52
C LEU A 432 -3.23 7.81 -26.83
N LEU A 433 -2.71 8.27 -27.95
CA LEU A 433 -2.95 9.62 -28.47
C LEU A 433 -3.47 9.54 -29.92
N PRO A 434 -4.50 10.32 -30.30
CA PRO A 434 -5.13 10.21 -31.61
C PRO A 434 -4.42 11.04 -32.67
N PHE A 435 -4.11 10.43 -33.82
CA PHE A 435 -3.61 11.12 -35.00
C PHE A 435 -4.29 10.59 -36.26
N VAL A 436 -5.05 11.45 -36.93
CA VAL A 436 -5.81 11.08 -38.15
C VAL A 436 -4.88 10.91 -39.35
N SER A 437 -3.75 11.63 -39.38
CA SER A 437 -2.73 11.52 -40.44
C SER A 437 -1.99 10.18 -40.46
N ILE A 438 -2.07 9.38 -39.39
CA ILE A 438 -1.48 8.04 -39.33
C ILE A 438 -2.45 7.05 -39.98
N LYS A 439 -1.96 6.11 -40.81
CA LYS A 439 -2.80 5.06 -41.38
C LYS A 439 -3.31 4.11 -40.31
N ASP A 440 -4.45 3.45 -40.54
CA ASP A 440 -5.03 2.47 -39.61
C ASP A 440 -4.18 1.20 -39.39
N THR A 441 -3.19 0.99 -40.24
CA THR A 441 -2.18 -0.09 -40.20
C THR A 441 -0.83 0.35 -39.63
N GLU A 442 -0.67 1.64 -39.30
CA GLU A 442 0.56 2.24 -38.82
C GLU A 442 0.40 2.83 -37.40
N VAL A 443 1.53 3.06 -36.72
CA VAL A 443 1.58 3.78 -35.44
C VAL A 443 2.79 4.69 -35.37
N TYR A 444 2.68 5.81 -34.65
CA TYR A 444 3.84 6.62 -34.26
C TYR A 444 4.28 6.19 -32.87
N ALA A 445 5.45 5.56 -32.75
CA ALA A 445 5.89 4.94 -31.51
C ALA A 445 7.41 5.15 -31.32
N PRO A 446 7.85 6.30 -30.76
CA PRO A 446 9.27 6.73 -30.77
C PRO A 446 10.19 5.85 -29.91
N ASN A 447 9.64 4.99 -29.07
CA ASN A 447 10.39 3.98 -28.29
C ASN A 447 10.63 2.67 -29.07
N TYR A 448 10.10 2.56 -30.29
CA TYR A 448 10.24 1.41 -31.17
C TYR A 448 10.91 1.79 -32.48
N ARG A 449 11.51 0.80 -33.15
CA ARG A 449 12.27 1.06 -34.38
C ARG A 449 11.28 1.35 -35.52
N ASN A 450 11.60 2.31 -36.37
CA ASN A 450 10.83 2.56 -37.58
C ASN A 450 10.80 1.30 -38.47
N GLY A 451 9.63 0.93 -38.98
CA GLY A 451 9.38 -0.29 -39.75
C GLY A 451 9.17 -1.56 -38.89
N GLU A 452 9.34 -1.48 -37.57
CA GLU A 452 9.11 -2.62 -36.67
C GLU A 452 7.61 -2.92 -36.54
N VAL A 453 7.27 -4.21 -36.47
CA VAL A 453 5.88 -4.65 -36.24
C VAL A 453 5.61 -4.74 -34.73
N VAL A 454 4.54 -4.09 -34.28
CA VAL A 454 4.10 -4.09 -32.87
C VAL A 454 2.68 -4.59 -32.74
N ALA A 455 2.39 -5.30 -31.63
CA ALA A 455 1.06 -5.68 -31.21
C ALA A 455 0.61 -4.79 -30.05
N LEU A 456 -0.61 -4.28 -30.09
CA LEU A 456 -1.18 -3.44 -29.03
C LEU A 456 -2.22 -4.22 -28.23
N ILE A 457 -2.12 -4.17 -26.90
CA ILE A 457 -3.05 -4.87 -26.01
C ILE A 457 -3.58 -3.88 -24.96
N ARG A 458 -4.89 -3.62 -24.99
CA ARG A 458 -5.61 -2.90 -23.92
C ARG A 458 -6.18 -3.88 -22.91
N TYR A 459 -6.26 -3.43 -21.66
CA TYR A 459 -6.96 -4.16 -20.59
C TYR A 459 -8.27 -3.44 -20.24
N PRO A 460 -9.36 -4.17 -19.91
CA PRO A 460 -9.49 -5.63 -19.96
C PRO A 460 -9.45 -6.17 -21.39
N HIS A 461 -9.02 -7.43 -21.55
CA HIS A 461 -8.80 -8.04 -22.86
C HIS A 461 -9.80 -9.17 -23.11
N GLY A 462 -10.55 -9.11 -24.21
CA GLY A 462 -11.55 -10.07 -24.66
C GLY A 462 -10.96 -11.27 -25.40
N GLY A 463 -9.99 -11.06 -26.28
CA GLY A 463 -9.27 -12.14 -26.98
C GLY A 463 -8.45 -11.64 -28.16
N THR A 464 -7.79 -12.56 -28.89
CA THR A 464 -6.82 -12.22 -29.95
C THR A 464 -7.36 -11.33 -31.08
N PHE A 465 -8.69 -11.27 -31.23
CA PHE A 465 -9.37 -10.43 -32.23
C PHE A 465 -9.30 -8.92 -31.92
N GLU A 466 -9.08 -8.56 -30.65
CA GLU A 466 -8.88 -7.17 -30.18
C GLU A 466 -7.43 -6.70 -30.25
N ILE A 467 -6.50 -7.55 -30.69
CA ILE A 467 -5.07 -7.22 -30.77
C ILE A 467 -4.77 -6.77 -32.22
N PRO A 468 -4.69 -5.46 -32.51
CA PRO A 468 -4.14 -5.00 -33.77
C PRO A 468 -2.63 -5.27 -33.82
N GLU A 469 -2.16 -5.61 -35.01
CA GLU A 469 -0.74 -5.69 -35.36
C GLU A 469 -0.48 -4.57 -36.37
N LEU A 470 0.47 -3.69 -36.06
CA LEU A 470 0.67 -2.41 -36.73
C LEU A 470 2.16 -2.17 -37.00
N ILE A 471 2.46 -1.39 -38.02
CA ILE A 471 3.83 -1.04 -38.43
C ILE A 471 4.21 0.31 -37.81
N VAL A 472 5.36 0.38 -37.16
CA VAL A 472 5.87 1.63 -36.59
C VAL A 472 6.33 2.56 -37.71
N ASN A 473 5.73 3.75 -37.79
CA ASN A 473 6.08 4.83 -38.69
C ASN A 473 6.41 6.09 -37.87
N ASN A 474 7.68 6.26 -37.51
CA ASN A 474 8.18 7.42 -36.77
C ASN A 474 8.49 8.63 -37.67
N ARG A 475 8.14 8.56 -38.97
CA ARG A 475 8.33 9.63 -39.95
C ARG A 475 7.09 10.51 -40.13
N ASN A 476 5.98 10.20 -39.45
CA ASN A 476 4.77 11.03 -39.51
C ASN A 476 5.06 12.45 -38.97
N VAL A 477 4.81 13.47 -39.80
CA VAL A 477 5.17 14.87 -39.51
C VAL A 477 4.34 15.46 -38.36
N GLU A 478 3.03 15.22 -38.36
CA GLU A 478 2.10 15.74 -37.34
C GLU A 478 2.45 15.18 -35.95
N ALA A 479 2.55 13.86 -35.84
CA ALA A 479 2.86 13.21 -34.56
C ALA A 479 4.28 13.57 -34.07
N LYS A 480 5.25 13.66 -34.97
CA LYS A 480 6.61 14.11 -34.62
C LYS A 480 6.63 15.56 -34.14
N GLY A 481 5.84 16.45 -34.74
CA GLY A 481 5.74 17.85 -34.32
C GLY A 481 5.06 18.04 -32.96
N LEU A 482 3.98 17.30 -32.70
CA LEU A 482 3.17 17.49 -31.49
C LEU A 482 3.71 16.77 -30.25
N ILE A 483 4.18 15.53 -30.39
CA ILE A 483 4.61 14.70 -29.24
C ILE A 483 6.07 14.29 -29.29
N GLY A 484 6.80 14.66 -30.35
CA GLY A 484 8.25 14.47 -30.46
C GLY A 484 8.71 13.05 -30.13
N SER A 485 9.81 12.92 -29.39
CA SER A 485 10.28 11.64 -28.86
C SER A 485 9.64 11.30 -27.51
N ALA A 486 8.31 11.27 -27.49
CA ALA A 486 7.47 11.00 -26.33
C ALA A 486 8.03 9.88 -25.43
N LYS A 487 8.03 10.12 -24.10
CA LYS A 487 8.60 9.16 -23.14
C LYS A 487 7.78 7.87 -23.10
N ASP A 488 6.46 7.98 -23.12
CA ASP A 488 5.55 6.87 -22.83
C ASP A 488 4.17 7.02 -23.48
N ALA A 489 4.11 7.62 -24.66
CA ALA A 489 2.92 7.69 -25.50
C ALA A 489 3.10 6.99 -26.85
N ILE A 490 1.98 6.59 -27.44
CA ILE A 490 1.87 6.06 -28.80
C ILE A 490 0.77 6.80 -29.56
N GLY A 491 1.10 7.25 -30.76
CA GLY A 491 0.15 7.83 -31.70
C GLY A 491 -0.52 6.75 -32.55
N ILE A 492 -1.84 6.72 -32.56
CA ILE A 492 -2.62 5.75 -33.36
C ILE A 492 -3.74 6.43 -34.16
N ASN A 493 -4.18 5.77 -35.22
CA ASN A 493 -5.41 6.17 -35.90
C ASN A 493 -6.64 5.88 -35.01
N PRO A 494 -7.64 6.78 -34.93
CA PRO A 494 -8.88 6.55 -34.18
C PRO A 494 -9.64 5.28 -34.57
N LYS A 495 -9.61 4.87 -35.85
CA LYS A 495 -10.22 3.61 -36.31
C LYS A 495 -9.57 2.38 -35.64
N THR A 496 -8.27 2.44 -35.38
CA THR A 496 -7.51 1.37 -34.71
C THR A 496 -7.88 1.27 -33.23
N ALA A 497 -8.23 2.40 -32.59
CA ALA A 497 -8.68 2.45 -31.19
C ALA A 497 -9.98 1.64 -30.97
N ASN A 498 -10.89 1.64 -31.95
CA ASN A 498 -12.13 0.85 -31.88
C ASN A 498 -11.87 -0.65 -31.72
N ARG A 499 -10.82 -1.18 -32.37
CA ARG A 499 -10.45 -2.60 -32.25
C ARG A 499 -9.87 -2.94 -30.87
N LEU A 500 -9.34 -1.96 -30.14
CA LEU A 500 -8.75 -2.09 -28.81
C LEU A 500 -9.83 -2.07 -27.71
N SER A 501 -10.85 -2.93 -27.84
CA SER A 501 -11.98 -2.99 -26.92
C SER A 501 -12.72 -1.63 -26.79
N GLY A 502 -12.86 -0.88 -27.88
CA GLY A 502 -13.45 0.46 -27.88
C GLY A 502 -12.65 1.44 -27.03
N ALA A 503 -11.36 1.62 -27.34
CA ALA A 503 -10.53 2.58 -26.63
C ALA A 503 -10.93 4.03 -26.97
N ASP A 504 -10.88 4.90 -25.97
CA ASP A 504 -11.00 6.35 -26.12
C ASP A 504 -9.62 7.01 -25.95
N PHE A 505 -9.58 8.34 -26.01
CA PHE A 505 -8.34 9.11 -25.82
C PHE A 505 -8.37 9.97 -24.55
N ASP A 506 -9.14 9.57 -23.53
CA ASP A 506 -9.26 10.31 -22.26
C ASP A 506 -8.22 9.92 -21.19
N GLY A 507 -7.26 9.09 -21.58
CA GLY A 507 -6.21 8.51 -20.74
C GLY A 507 -6.09 6.99 -20.81
N ASP A 508 -6.74 6.36 -21.79
CA ASP A 508 -6.56 4.95 -22.08
C ASP A 508 -5.11 4.61 -22.44
N THR A 509 -4.70 3.40 -22.05
CA THR A 509 -3.33 2.92 -22.22
C THR A 509 -3.32 1.55 -22.86
N VAL A 510 -2.25 1.26 -23.59
CA VAL A 510 -1.96 -0.04 -24.17
C VAL A 510 -0.62 -0.56 -23.70
N VAL A 511 -0.51 -1.87 -23.63
CA VAL A 511 0.78 -2.55 -23.62
C VAL A 511 1.20 -2.76 -25.07
N VAL A 512 2.31 -2.15 -25.44
CA VAL A 512 2.92 -2.28 -26.76
C VAL A 512 3.99 -3.38 -26.69
N ILE A 513 3.93 -4.33 -27.63
CA ILE A 513 4.81 -5.49 -27.67
C ILE A 513 5.40 -5.64 -29.07
N PRO A 514 6.73 -5.62 -29.25
CA PRO A 514 7.35 -5.98 -30.52
C PRO A 514 6.96 -7.40 -30.94
N ASN A 515 6.41 -7.56 -32.14
CA ASN A 515 5.86 -8.82 -32.62
C ASN A 515 6.54 -9.35 -33.89
N ILE A 516 7.83 -9.08 -34.09
CA ILE A 516 8.60 -9.51 -35.27
C ILE A 516 8.50 -11.03 -35.50
N LYS A 517 8.57 -11.82 -34.42
CA LYS A 517 8.48 -13.29 -34.46
C LYS A 517 7.05 -13.83 -34.41
N ARG A 518 6.03 -12.96 -34.49
CA ARG A 518 4.59 -13.28 -34.39
C ARG A 518 4.25 -14.19 -33.20
N PHE A 519 4.90 -13.93 -32.06
CA PHE A 519 4.65 -14.66 -30.82
C PHE A 519 3.28 -14.33 -30.25
N ILE A 520 2.89 -13.06 -30.28
CA ILE A 520 1.54 -12.63 -29.97
C ILE A 520 0.66 -12.97 -31.17
N LYS A 521 -0.34 -13.81 -30.95
CA LYS A 521 -1.35 -14.15 -31.94
C LYS A 521 -2.43 -13.08 -31.95
N THR A 522 -2.69 -12.58 -33.15
CA THR A 522 -3.82 -11.74 -33.52
C THR A 522 -4.77 -12.55 -34.40
N SER A 523 -6.06 -12.25 -34.35
CA SER A 523 -7.08 -12.80 -35.24
C SER A 523 -7.95 -11.70 -35.84
N LYS A 524 -8.68 -12.00 -36.91
CA LYS A 524 -9.61 -11.03 -37.51
C LYS A 524 -10.69 -10.65 -36.48
N PRO A 525 -11.22 -9.42 -36.52
CA PRO A 525 -12.39 -9.03 -35.74
C PRO A 525 -13.51 -10.07 -35.91
N LEU A 526 -14.18 -10.42 -34.82
CA LEU A 526 -15.27 -11.38 -34.87
C LEU A 526 -16.41 -10.80 -35.70
N THR A 527 -16.90 -11.55 -36.69
CA THR A 527 -17.99 -11.12 -37.58
C THR A 527 -19.23 -10.70 -36.80
N GLY A 528 -19.57 -11.43 -35.74
CA GLY A 528 -20.69 -11.10 -34.85
C GLY A 528 -20.51 -9.87 -33.97
N LEU A 529 -19.36 -9.18 -34.02
CA LEU A 529 -19.13 -7.89 -33.34
C LEU A 529 -19.13 -6.72 -34.31
N LYS A 530 -19.12 -6.98 -35.62
CA LYS A 530 -19.14 -5.94 -36.64
C LYS A 530 -20.45 -5.16 -36.51
N ASP A 531 -20.34 -3.83 -36.45
CA ASP A 531 -21.46 -2.89 -36.40
C ASP A 531 -22.42 -3.09 -35.20
N PHE A 532 -22.00 -3.85 -34.17
CA PHE A 532 -22.80 -4.06 -32.97
C PHE A 532 -22.67 -2.85 -32.03
N ASP A 533 -23.75 -2.07 -31.92
CA ASP A 533 -23.89 -1.00 -30.94
C ASP A 533 -24.81 -1.43 -29.78
N PRO A 534 -24.30 -1.50 -28.54
CA PRO A 534 -25.10 -1.82 -27.36
C PRO A 534 -26.30 -0.89 -27.12
N GLN A 535 -26.19 0.40 -27.49
CA GLN A 535 -27.20 1.40 -27.16
C GLN A 535 -28.46 1.23 -28.00
N SER A 536 -28.30 1.04 -29.31
CA SER A 536 -29.40 0.74 -30.23
C SER A 536 -29.95 -0.67 -30.06
N ALA A 537 -29.10 -1.66 -29.77
CA ALA A 537 -29.54 -3.06 -29.66
C ALA A 537 -30.32 -3.36 -28.36
N TYR A 538 -29.99 -2.69 -27.26
CA TYR A 538 -30.56 -2.97 -25.94
C TYR A 538 -31.00 -1.70 -25.20
N PRO A 539 -31.91 -0.88 -25.77
CA PRO A 539 -32.34 0.36 -25.16
C PRO A 539 -33.05 0.12 -23.82
N THR A 540 -33.11 1.16 -23.00
CA THR A 540 -33.94 1.17 -21.80
C THR A 540 -35.42 1.06 -22.17
N TYR A 541 -36.22 0.42 -21.33
CA TYR A 541 -37.68 0.41 -21.45
C TYR A 541 -38.33 1.00 -20.21
N GLU A 542 -39.59 1.41 -20.33
CA GLU A 542 -40.34 2.04 -19.25
C GLU A 542 -40.48 1.11 -18.03
N GLY A 543 -40.27 1.63 -16.83
CA GLY A 543 -40.27 0.83 -15.59
C GLY A 543 -39.02 -0.03 -15.36
N MET A 544 -38.02 -0.02 -16.25
CA MET A 544 -36.79 -0.78 -16.07
C MET A 544 -35.93 -0.22 -14.91
N LYS A 545 -35.57 -1.10 -13.97
CA LYS A 545 -34.59 -0.76 -12.93
C LYS A 545 -33.17 -0.73 -13.51
N LYS A 546 -32.55 0.45 -13.52
CA LYS A 546 -31.14 0.64 -13.94
C LYS A 546 -30.19 -0.22 -13.11
N ILE A 547 -29.15 -0.75 -13.76
CA ILE A 547 -28.08 -1.49 -13.08
C ILE A 547 -27.28 -0.51 -12.19
N ASN A 548 -26.96 -0.92 -10.97
CA ASN A 548 -26.10 -0.13 -10.09
C ASN A 548 -24.61 -0.47 -10.30
N PRO A 549 -23.67 0.43 -9.95
CA PRO A 549 -22.23 0.24 -10.19
C PRO A 549 -21.67 -1.07 -9.60
N ARG A 550 -22.14 -1.47 -8.42
CA ARG A 550 -21.72 -2.73 -7.78
C ARG A 550 -22.14 -3.97 -8.58
N THR A 551 -23.38 -4.00 -9.05
CA THR A 551 -23.90 -5.10 -9.87
C THR A 551 -23.21 -5.11 -11.22
N LYS A 552 -22.98 -3.95 -11.85
CA LYS A 552 -22.19 -3.83 -13.08
C LYS A 552 -20.83 -4.49 -12.94
N GLN A 553 -20.07 -4.14 -11.90
CA GLN A 553 -18.74 -4.70 -11.65
C GLN A 553 -18.79 -6.23 -11.46
N MET A 554 -19.82 -6.73 -10.78
CA MET A 554 -20.01 -8.16 -10.59
C MET A 554 -20.33 -8.89 -11.90
N GLU A 555 -21.25 -8.37 -12.72
CA GLU A 555 -21.61 -8.96 -14.02
C GLU A 555 -20.43 -8.90 -15.00
N MET A 556 -19.69 -7.79 -15.05
CA MET A 556 -18.46 -7.66 -15.84
C MET A 556 -17.44 -8.73 -15.43
N GLY A 557 -17.27 -8.97 -14.12
CA GLY A 557 -16.40 -10.04 -13.62
C GLY A 557 -16.86 -11.45 -13.99
N LYS A 558 -18.18 -11.71 -13.97
CA LYS A 558 -18.75 -13.00 -14.39
C LYS A 558 -18.52 -13.25 -15.89
N VAL A 559 -18.79 -12.27 -16.74
CA VAL A 559 -18.60 -12.37 -18.19
C VAL A 559 -17.13 -12.49 -18.56
N THR A 560 -16.24 -11.72 -17.92
CA THR A 560 -14.78 -11.82 -18.15
C THR A 560 -14.25 -13.22 -17.81
N ASN A 561 -14.71 -13.80 -16.68
CA ASN A 561 -14.36 -15.17 -16.31
C ASN A 561 -14.93 -16.20 -17.29
N LEU A 562 -16.16 -15.98 -17.78
CA LEU A 562 -16.78 -16.84 -18.78
C LEU A 562 -15.98 -16.82 -20.08
N ILE A 563 -15.63 -15.65 -20.62
CA ILE A 563 -14.81 -15.52 -21.84
C ILE A 563 -13.45 -16.22 -21.66
N THR A 564 -12.82 -16.07 -20.50
CA THR A 564 -11.55 -16.74 -20.18
C THR A 564 -11.71 -18.27 -20.17
N ASP A 565 -12.74 -18.78 -19.49
CA ASP A 565 -13.03 -20.22 -19.43
C ASP A 565 -13.34 -20.79 -20.81
N MET A 566 -14.17 -20.08 -21.59
CA MET A 566 -14.53 -20.43 -22.97
C MET A 566 -13.29 -20.51 -23.86
N THR A 567 -12.41 -19.51 -23.78
CA THR A 567 -11.19 -19.48 -24.60
C THR A 567 -10.26 -20.64 -24.27
N ILE A 568 -10.04 -20.92 -22.98
CA ILE A 568 -9.18 -22.01 -22.51
C ILE A 568 -9.75 -23.39 -22.89
N LYS A 569 -11.08 -23.53 -22.90
CA LYS A 569 -11.79 -24.77 -23.26
C LYS A 569 -12.06 -24.91 -24.77
N GLY A 570 -11.58 -23.98 -25.60
CA GLY A 570 -11.67 -24.09 -27.06
C GLY A 570 -13.04 -23.75 -27.63
N ALA A 571 -13.76 -22.77 -27.05
CA ALA A 571 -15.02 -22.29 -27.61
C ALA A 571 -14.85 -21.71 -29.02
N SER A 572 -15.89 -21.83 -29.85
CA SER A 572 -15.88 -21.29 -31.21
C SER A 572 -15.90 -19.75 -31.21
N PRO A 573 -15.40 -19.10 -32.28
CA PRO A 573 -15.47 -17.63 -32.42
C PRO A 573 -16.89 -17.06 -32.26
N ASN A 574 -17.92 -17.78 -32.74
CA ASN A 574 -19.32 -17.38 -32.63
C ASN A 574 -19.83 -17.40 -31.18
N GLU A 575 -19.44 -18.41 -30.40
CA GLU A 575 -19.79 -18.48 -28.98
C GLU A 575 -19.07 -17.38 -28.19
N ILE A 576 -17.79 -17.13 -28.49
CA ILE A 576 -17.04 -16.02 -27.87
C ILE A 576 -17.69 -14.68 -28.21
N ALA A 577 -18.10 -14.45 -29.47
CA ALA A 577 -18.77 -13.22 -29.88
C ALA A 577 -20.04 -12.94 -29.06
N ARG A 578 -20.85 -13.97 -28.77
CA ARG A 578 -22.04 -13.85 -27.91
C ARG A 578 -21.70 -13.34 -26.51
N ALA A 579 -20.66 -13.92 -25.89
CA ALA A 579 -20.22 -13.50 -24.57
C ALA A 579 -19.62 -12.07 -24.58
N VAL A 580 -18.90 -11.70 -25.65
CA VAL A 580 -18.32 -10.36 -25.81
C VAL A 580 -19.38 -9.30 -26.05
N ARG A 581 -20.39 -9.54 -26.90
CA ARG A 581 -21.54 -8.62 -27.06
C ARG A 581 -22.23 -8.33 -25.74
N HIS A 582 -22.49 -9.37 -24.95
CA HIS A 582 -23.06 -9.19 -23.63
C HIS A 582 -22.11 -8.41 -22.69
N SER A 583 -20.80 -8.63 -22.79
CA SER A 583 -19.80 -7.82 -22.07
C SER A 583 -19.90 -6.33 -22.41
N MET A 584 -20.01 -6.00 -23.70
CA MET A 584 -20.15 -4.61 -24.18
C MET A 584 -21.41 -3.97 -23.61
N VAL A 585 -22.56 -4.67 -23.65
CA VAL A 585 -23.81 -4.19 -23.04
C VAL A 585 -23.67 -3.96 -21.53
N VAL A 586 -23.04 -4.89 -20.80
CA VAL A 586 -22.85 -4.74 -19.35
C VAL A 586 -21.97 -3.53 -18.99
N ILE A 587 -20.93 -3.25 -19.78
CA ILE A 587 -20.03 -2.11 -19.55
C ILE A 587 -20.80 -0.78 -19.64
N ASP A 588 -21.68 -0.66 -20.63
CA ASP A 588 -22.44 0.57 -20.90
C ASP A 588 -23.79 0.65 -20.19
N ALA A 589 -24.28 -0.46 -19.63
CA ALA A 589 -25.61 -0.55 -19.02
C ALA A 589 -25.85 0.44 -17.87
N GLU A 590 -24.84 0.77 -17.07
CA GLU A 590 -25.01 1.78 -16.00
C GLU A 590 -25.15 3.19 -16.57
N LYS A 591 -24.35 3.51 -17.59
CA LYS A 591 -24.29 4.85 -18.19
C LYS A 591 -25.50 5.13 -19.06
N HIS A 592 -25.95 4.14 -19.83
CA HIS A 592 -27.00 4.29 -20.83
C HIS A 592 -28.33 3.59 -20.46
N GLY A 593 -28.40 2.94 -19.29
CA GLY A 593 -29.61 2.25 -18.85
C GLY A 593 -29.95 0.99 -19.66
N LEU A 594 -28.96 0.34 -20.27
CA LEU A 594 -29.17 -0.73 -21.24
C LEU A 594 -29.76 -2.01 -20.61
N ASN A 595 -30.61 -2.69 -21.37
CA ASN A 595 -31.25 -3.96 -20.97
C ASN A 595 -30.28 -5.14 -21.02
N TYR A 596 -29.33 -5.17 -20.07
CA TYR A 596 -28.34 -6.23 -19.96
C TYR A 596 -28.94 -7.61 -19.69
N LYS A 597 -30.14 -7.69 -19.09
CA LYS A 597 -30.82 -8.97 -18.84
C LYS A 597 -31.31 -9.59 -20.14
N GLN A 598 -31.94 -8.80 -21.01
CA GLN A 598 -32.33 -9.27 -22.34
C GLN A 598 -31.11 -9.66 -23.16
N SER A 599 -30.05 -8.86 -23.10
CA SER A 599 -28.77 -9.21 -23.73
C SER A 599 -28.22 -10.57 -23.26
N ALA A 600 -28.38 -10.92 -21.98
CA ALA A 600 -27.97 -12.22 -21.46
C ALA A 600 -28.80 -13.39 -22.02
N ILE A 601 -30.09 -13.16 -22.29
CA ILE A 601 -31.02 -14.13 -22.88
C ILE A 601 -30.70 -14.34 -24.35
N ASP A 602 -30.65 -13.27 -25.15
CA ASP A 602 -30.41 -13.34 -26.60
C ASP A 602 -29.03 -13.94 -26.91
N ASN A 603 -28.01 -13.54 -26.14
CA ASN A 603 -26.68 -14.10 -26.27
C ASN A 603 -26.54 -15.46 -25.57
N GLY A 604 -27.61 -16.01 -24.99
CA GLY A 604 -27.69 -17.32 -24.33
C GLY A 604 -26.56 -17.58 -23.33
N ILE A 605 -26.28 -16.59 -22.49
CA ILE A 605 -25.19 -16.63 -21.50
C ILE A 605 -25.37 -17.80 -20.54
N SER A 606 -26.61 -18.11 -20.16
CA SER A 606 -26.94 -19.30 -19.36
C SER A 606 -26.42 -20.60 -20.01
N ASN A 607 -26.65 -20.77 -21.31
CA ASN A 607 -26.24 -21.96 -22.05
C ASN A 607 -24.72 -22.05 -22.18
N LEU A 608 -24.06 -20.91 -22.45
CA LEU A 608 -22.60 -20.83 -22.46
C LEU A 608 -22.01 -21.19 -21.08
N LYS A 609 -22.62 -20.73 -19.99
CA LYS A 609 -22.19 -21.09 -18.63
C LYS A 609 -22.43 -22.56 -18.32
N THR A 610 -23.53 -23.16 -18.77
CA THR A 610 -23.73 -24.60 -18.62
C THR A 610 -22.64 -25.38 -19.36
N LYS A 611 -22.38 -25.06 -20.63
CA LYS A 611 -21.39 -25.75 -21.46
C LYS A 611 -19.96 -25.58 -20.93
N TYR A 612 -19.57 -24.35 -20.59
CA TYR A 612 -18.17 -24.03 -20.27
C TYR A 612 -17.89 -23.92 -18.77
N GLN A 613 -18.90 -23.80 -17.91
CA GLN A 613 -18.74 -23.69 -16.45
C GLN A 613 -19.54 -24.74 -15.65
N GLY A 614 -20.35 -25.56 -16.31
CA GLY A 614 -21.02 -26.74 -15.75
C GLY A 614 -22.48 -26.53 -15.34
N LYS A 615 -22.94 -25.30 -15.09
CA LYS A 615 -24.37 -25.00 -14.82
C LYS A 615 -24.73 -23.54 -15.11
N PRO A 616 -26.02 -23.18 -15.28
CA PRO A 616 -26.47 -21.82 -15.57
C PRO A 616 -25.95 -20.76 -14.58
N THR A 617 -25.95 -21.12 -13.29
CA THR A 617 -25.55 -20.24 -12.18
C THR A 617 -24.09 -20.42 -11.78
N ALA A 618 -23.30 -21.18 -12.55
CA ALA A 618 -21.89 -21.42 -12.27
C ALA A 618 -21.06 -20.12 -12.30
N GLY A 619 -19.86 -20.19 -11.72
CA GLY A 619 -18.84 -19.17 -11.87
C GLY A 619 -17.58 -19.76 -12.49
N ALA A 620 -16.46 -19.09 -12.27
CA ALA A 620 -15.12 -19.51 -12.68
C ALA A 620 -14.88 -21.04 -12.62
N SER A 621 -14.50 -21.63 -13.75
CA SER A 621 -14.38 -23.07 -13.94
C SER A 621 -12.96 -23.56 -14.27
N THR A 622 -12.09 -22.70 -14.79
CA THR A 622 -10.67 -22.99 -15.05
C THR A 622 -9.78 -22.51 -13.91
N LEU A 623 -8.56 -23.01 -13.82
CA LEU A 623 -7.55 -22.57 -12.85
C LEU A 623 -7.35 -21.05 -12.90
N ILE A 624 -7.29 -20.45 -14.09
CA ILE A 624 -7.01 -19.02 -14.29
C ILE A 624 -8.12 -18.16 -13.67
N SER A 625 -9.38 -18.48 -13.94
CA SER A 625 -10.52 -17.74 -13.38
C SER A 625 -10.76 -18.08 -11.90
N LYS A 626 -10.42 -19.30 -11.46
CA LYS A 626 -10.53 -19.73 -10.06
C LYS A 626 -9.45 -19.16 -9.15
N ALA A 627 -8.24 -18.89 -9.64
CA ALA A 627 -7.08 -18.64 -8.80
C ALA A 627 -7.29 -17.48 -7.81
N SER A 628 -7.76 -16.34 -8.32
CA SER A 628 -8.05 -15.13 -7.53
C SER A 628 -9.48 -15.09 -6.97
N SER A 629 -10.32 -16.08 -7.31
CA SER A 629 -11.68 -16.16 -6.80
C SER A 629 -11.68 -16.27 -5.28
N ALA A 630 -12.52 -15.47 -4.64
CA ALA A 630 -12.61 -15.45 -3.19
C ALA A 630 -13.29 -16.72 -2.64
N ILE A 631 -12.74 -17.25 -1.56
CA ILE A 631 -13.37 -18.27 -0.72
C ILE A 631 -13.39 -17.76 0.72
N ARG A 632 -14.36 -18.24 1.51
CA ARG A 632 -14.49 -17.91 2.93
C ARG A 632 -14.13 -19.15 3.74
N VAL A 633 -13.10 -19.05 4.55
CA VAL A 633 -12.66 -20.09 5.49
C VAL A 633 -12.97 -19.64 6.92
N LEU A 634 -12.99 -20.57 7.88
CA LEU A 634 -13.15 -20.23 9.29
C LEU A 634 -12.09 -19.22 9.72
N GLU A 635 -12.47 -18.27 10.57
CA GLU A 635 -11.53 -17.29 11.12
C GLU A 635 -10.36 -18.02 11.80
N ARG A 636 -9.14 -17.62 11.44
CA ARG A 636 -7.91 -18.30 11.85
C ARG A 636 -6.79 -17.30 12.07
N LYS A 637 -5.91 -17.59 13.01
CA LYS A 637 -4.70 -16.83 13.29
C LYS A 637 -3.48 -17.59 12.78
N GLU A 638 -2.47 -16.86 12.32
CA GLU A 638 -1.20 -17.46 11.90
C GLU A 638 -0.44 -18.06 13.10
N GLY A 639 0.07 -19.26 12.88
CA GLY A 639 0.84 -20.05 13.82
C GLY A 639 0.00 -20.85 14.83
N LYS A 640 0.49 -22.04 15.16
CA LYS A 640 -0.10 -22.98 16.13
C LYS A 640 0.75 -23.06 17.39
N TYR A 641 0.13 -23.25 18.55
CA TYR A 641 0.87 -23.56 19.77
C TYR A 641 1.29 -25.04 19.79
N ILE A 642 2.59 -25.29 19.93
CA ILE A 642 3.15 -26.63 20.12
C ILE A 642 3.83 -26.67 21.50
N LYS A 643 3.53 -27.70 22.27
CA LYS A 643 4.19 -27.96 23.55
C LYS A 643 5.56 -28.57 23.24
N ASP A 644 6.62 -27.95 23.76
CA ASP A 644 7.96 -28.49 23.67
C ASP A 644 8.02 -29.81 24.48
N PRO A 645 8.41 -30.95 23.87
CA PRO A 645 8.42 -32.24 24.56
C PRO A 645 9.40 -32.29 25.74
N LYS A 646 10.50 -31.53 25.67
CA LYS A 646 11.58 -31.55 26.69
C LYS A 646 11.32 -30.57 27.81
N THR A 647 10.82 -29.38 27.50
CA THR A 647 10.65 -28.31 28.50
C THR A 647 9.20 -28.11 28.96
N GLY A 648 8.23 -28.77 28.31
CA GLY A 648 6.80 -28.60 28.57
C GLY A 648 6.24 -27.21 28.22
N LYS A 649 7.07 -26.28 27.73
CA LYS A 649 6.69 -24.91 27.39
C LYS A 649 5.94 -24.86 26.07
N LYS A 650 4.79 -24.18 26.05
CA LYS A 650 4.06 -23.89 24.80
C LYS A 650 4.80 -22.81 24.03
N ARG A 651 5.20 -23.11 22.79
CA ARG A 651 5.74 -22.12 21.85
C ARG A 651 4.85 -22.05 20.62
N ARG A 652 4.67 -20.84 20.09
CA ARG A 652 3.91 -20.65 18.86
C ARG A 652 4.83 -20.85 17.66
N ILE A 653 4.45 -21.74 16.75
CA ILE A 653 5.19 -22.05 15.53
C ILE A 653 4.36 -21.61 14.34
N TYR A 654 4.93 -20.75 13.50
CA TYR A 654 4.27 -20.13 12.35
C TYR A 654 4.45 -20.90 11.05
N VAL A 655 5.51 -21.69 10.96
CA VAL A 655 5.90 -22.43 9.78
C VAL A 655 6.23 -23.86 10.17
N ASP A 656 5.74 -24.83 9.40
CA ASP A 656 6.14 -26.23 9.54
C ASP A 656 7.63 -26.40 9.16
N PRO A 657 8.49 -26.86 10.08
CA PRO A 657 9.91 -27.05 9.81
C PRO A 657 10.21 -28.08 8.70
N LYS A 658 9.35 -29.09 8.50
CA LYS A 658 9.53 -30.13 7.49
C LYS A 658 9.12 -29.64 6.11
N THR A 659 7.96 -29.02 6.00
CA THR A 659 7.37 -28.66 4.70
C THR A 659 7.59 -27.21 4.29
N GLY A 660 7.94 -26.32 5.22
CA GLY A 660 8.04 -24.88 4.98
C GLY A 660 6.69 -24.17 4.85
N LYS A 661 5.56 -24.88 5.03
CA LYS A 661 4.22 -24.32 4.90
C LYS A 661 3.86 -23.42 6.09
N LYS A 662 3.09 -22.36 5.84
CA LYS A 662 2.48 -21.55 6.90
C LYS A 662 1.46 -22.38 7.66
N LEU A 663 1.48 -22.26 8.99
CA LEU A 663 0.54 -22.92 9.88
C LEU A 663 -0.54 -21.92 10.31
N TYR A 664 -1.77 -22.38 10.43
CA TYR A 664 -2.90 -21.59 10.91
C TYR A 664 -3.66 -22.35 12.00
N GLU A 665 -4.17 -21.62 12.99
CA GLU A 665 -5.00 -22.12 14.07
C GLU A 665 -6.36 -21.42 14.00
N GLU A 666 -7.45 -22.18 13.90
CA GLU A 666 -8.80 -21.63 13.90
C GLU A 666 -9.10 -20.93 15.22
N THR A 667 -9.74 -19.77 15.19
CA THR A 667 -10.06 -19.02 16.40
C THR A 667 -11.31 -19.53 17.10
N GLY A 668 -12.22 -20.15 16.35
CA GLY A 668 -13.54 -20.53 16.84
C GLY A 668 -14.47 -19.34 17.10
N ASP A 669 -14.09 -18.12 16.70
CA ASP A 669 -14.86 -16.91 16.99
C ASP A 669 -16.26 -16.97 16.35
N THR A 670 -17.27 -16.55 17.10
CA THR A 670 -18.68 -16.50 16.67
C THR A 670 -19.24 -15.09 16.82
N TYR A 671 -20.37 -14.83 16.16
CA TYR A 671 -21.18 -13.64 16.39
C TYR A 671 -22.66 -14.00 16.28
N VAL A 672 -23.50 -13.24 16.99
CA VAL A 672 -24.96 -13.39 16.95
C VAL A 672 -25.50 -12.46 15.87
N THR A 673 -26.32 -12.99 14.97
CA THR A 673 -27.01 -12.18 13.95
C THR A 673 -28.16 -11.39 14.57
N GLU A 674 -28.68 -10.38 13.87
CA GLU A 674 -29.89 -9.65 14.27
C GLU A 674 -31.10 -10.56 14.54
N LYS A 675 -31.09 -11.78 13.98
CA LYS A 675 -32.11 -12.82 14.17
C LYS A 675 -31.79 -13.80 15.31
N GLY A 676 -30.85 -13.47 16.20
CA GLY A 676 -30.46 -14.29 17.35
C GLY A 676 -29.63 -15.55 17.03
N LYS A 677 -29.25 -15.78 15.77
CA LYS A 677 -28.52 -17.00 15.37
C LYS A 677 -27.02 -16.83 15.57
N VAL A 678 -26.38 -17.77 16.28
CA VAL A 678 -24.92 -17.84 16.42
C VAL A 678 -24.29 -18.34 15.12
N VAL A 679 -23.38 -17.54 14.55
CA VAL A 679 -22.68 -17.85 13.29
C VAL A 679 -21.17 -17.77 13.52
N LYS A 680 -20.43 -18.75 13.01
CA LYS A 680 -18.95 -18.73 13.03
C LYS A 680 -18.42 -17.63 12.12
N ARG A 681 -17.43 -16.88 12.59
CA ARG A 681 -16.76 -15.86 11.79
C ARG A 681 -15.94 -16.50 10.67
N LEU A 682 -15.96 -15.85 9.51
CA LEU A 682 -15.27 -16.29 8.31
C LEU A 682 -14.25 -15.24 7.85
N THR A 683 -13.10 -15.69 7.41
CA THR A 683 -12.07 -14.86 6.77
C THR A 683 -12.08 -15.06 5.26
N LYS A 684 -12.01 -13.95 4.52
CA LYS A 684 -11.90 -13.97 3.06
C LYS A 684 -10.46 -14.29 2.65
N THR A 685 -10.29 -15.27 1.79
CA THR A 685 -9.02 -15.69 1.17
C THR A 685 -9.25 -16.01 -0.31
N THR A 686 -8.23 -16.47 -1.04
CA THR A 686 -8.35 -16.87 -2.46
C THR A 686 -8.25 -18.38 -2.61
N ARG A 687 -8.92 -18.96 -3.60
CA ARG A 687 -8.88 -20.41 -3.83
C ARG A 687 -7.47 -20.93 -4.04
N MET A 688 -6.63 -20.21 -4.81
CA MET A 688 -5.24 -20.61 -5.03
C MET A 688 -4.41 -20.58 -3.75
N ALA A 689 -4.66 -19.65 -2.83
CA ALA A 689 -3.94 -19.63 -1.55
C ALA A 689 -4.28 -20.84 -0.65
N GLU A 690 -5.52 -21.34 -0.71
CA GLU A 690 -5.97 -22.45 0.13
C GLU A 690 -5.63 -23.84 -0.40
N VAL A 691 -5.38 -23.99 -1.70
CA VAL A 691 -4.97 -25.28 -2.27
C VAL A 691 -3.47 -25.48 -2.16
N ASP A 692 -3.06 -26.67 -1.70
CA ASP A 692 -1.66 -27.08 -1.72
C ASP A 692 -1.16 -27.38 -3.14
N ASP A 693 -2.04 -28.00 -3.94
CA ASP A 693 -1.78 -28.37 -5.32
C ASP A 693 -2.72 -27.60 -6.26
N ALA A 694 -2.15 -26.77 -7.10
CA ALA A 694 -2.84 -25.97 -8.09
C ALA A 694 -3.61 -26.81 -9.13
N PHE A 695 -3.20 -28.06 -9.40
CA PHE A 695 -3.93 -28.95 -10.32
C PHE A 695 -5.37 -29.23 -9.86
N LYS A 696 -5.66 -29.15 -8.54
CA LYS A 696 -7.02 -29.26 -8.00
C LYS A 696 -7.99 -28.19 -8.49
N LEU A 697 -7.47 -27.07 -8.99
CA LEU A 697 -8.29 -25.99 -9.57
C LEU A 697 -8.45 -26.11 -11.08
N SER A 698 -7.63 -26.95 -11.74
CA SER A 698 -7.59 -27.11 -13.19
C SER A 698 -8.81 -27.86 -13.73
N SER A 699 -9.22 -27.52 -14.96
CA SER A 699 -10.16 -28.31 -15.76
C SER A 699 -9.49 -29.30 -16.72
N GLY A 700 -8.16 -29.44 -16.65
CA GLY A 700 -7.40 -30.47 -17.38
C GLY A 700 -6.78 -30.03 -18.71
N THR A 701 -6.98 -28.78 -19.14
CA THR A 701 -6.45 -28.27 -20.42
C THR A 701 -4.92 -28.11 -20.40
N VAL A 702 -4.28 -28.14 -21.57
CA VAL A 702 -2.82 -27.98 -21.72
C VAL A 702 -2.36 -26.63 -21.14
N MET A 703 -3.09 -25.55 -21.42
CA MET A 703 -2.79 -24.23 -20.88
C MET A 703 -2.81 -24.22 -19.35
N GLU A 704 -3.83 -24.82 -18.75
CA GLU A 704 -3.94 -24.87 -17.29
C GLU A 704 -2.85 -25.73 -16.65
N LYS A 705 -2.37 -26.80 -17.31
CA LYS A 705 -1.23 -27.60 -16.83
C LYS A 705 0.05 -26.75 -16.70
N VAL A 706 0.29 -25.85 -17.64
CA VAL A 706 1.43 -24.91 -17.59
C VAL A 706 1.31 -24.00 -16.36
N TYR A 707 0.13 -23.39 -16.15
CA TYR A 707 -0.08 -22.50 -15.01
C TYR A 707 -0.12 -23.22 -13.65
N ALA A 708 -0.66 -24.44 -13.58
CA ALA A 708 -0.65 -25.25 -12.36
C ALA A 708 0.79 -25.58 -11.94
N SER A 709 1.62 -26.00 -12.90
CA SER A 709 3.04 -26.29 -12.67
C SER A 709 3.79 -25.03 -12.20
N TYR A 710 3.53 -23.89 -12.85
CA TYR A 710 4.08 -22.59 -12.46
C TYR A 710 3.71 -22.21 -11.02
N ALA A 711 2.42 -22.26 -10.67
CA ALA A 711 1.93 -21.91 -9.34
C ALA A 711 2.51 -22.82 -8.25
N ASN A 712 2.55 -24.14 -8.50
CA ASN A 712 3.14 -25.11 -7.59
C ASN A 712 4.64 -24.88 -7.39
N LYS A 713 5.38 -24.51 -8.45
CA LYS A 713 6.80 -24.18 -8.34
C LYS A 713 7.02 -22.93 -7.48
N LEU A 714 6.22 -21.88 -7.66
CA LEU A 714 6.27 -20.68 -6.81
C LEU A 714 5.96 -20.98 -5.34
N LYS A 715 4.92 -21.77 -5.07
CA LYS A 715 4.62 -22.26 -3.70
C LYS A 715 5.80 -23.02 -3.11
N SER A 716 6.48 -23.86 -3.92
CA SER A 716 7.67 -24.58 -3.48
C SER A 716 8.83 -23.64 -3.14
N PHE A 717 9.04 -22.56 -3.90
CA PHE A 717 10.04 -21.55 -3.60
C PHE A 717 9.76 -20.82 -2.29
N ALA A 718 8.50 -20.46 -2.05
CA ALA A 718 8.09 -19.83 -0.80
C ALA A 718 8.36 -20.73 0.41
N ASN A 719 8.04 -22.02 0.28
CA ASN A 719 8.27 -23.01 1.33
C ASN A 719 9.77 -23.24 1.59
N LYS A 720 10.58 -23.37 0.54
CA LYS A 720 12.05 -23.50 0.66
C LYS A 720 12.67 -22.30 1.35
N ALA A 721 12.28 -21.09 0.97
CA ALA A 721 12.77 -19.86 1.61
C ALA A 721 12.47 -19.85 3.12
N ARG A 722 11.26 -20.24 3.53
CA ARG A 722 10.90 -20.32 4.95
C ARG A 722 11.69 -21.39 5.71
N GLN A 723 11.95 -22.55 5.10
CA GLN A 723 12.80 -23.57 5.71
C GLN A 723 14.22 -23.03 5.98
N VAL A 724 14.79 -22.29 5.02
CA VAL A 724 16.10 -21.66 5.20
C VAL A 724 16.05 -20.60 6.31
N VAL A 725 15.01 -19.75 6.35
CA VAL A 725 14.82 -18.75 7.41
C VAL A 725 14.83 -19.41 8.80
N LEU A 726 14.15 -20.54 8.96
CA LEU A 726 14.10 -21.29 10.22
C LEU A 726 15.47 -21.87 10.63
N ARG A 727 16.29 -22.31 9.68
CA ARG A 727 17.62 -22.90 9.93
C ARG A 727 18.72 -21.87 10.12
N THR A 728 18.56 -20.69 9.52
CA THR A 728 19.54 -19.61 9.58
C THR A 728 19.63 -19.06 11.01
N LYS A 729 20.83 -18.96 11.58
CA LYS A 729 21.05 -18.36 12.91
C LYS A 729 21.25 -16.84 12.78
N ASP A 730 20.90 -16.06 13.80
CA ASP A 730 21.16 -14.61 13.80
C ASP A 730 22.66 -14.34 14.03
N ILE A 731 23.19 -13.21 13.54
CA ILE A 731 24.57 -12.78 13.81
C ILE A 731 24.74 -12.53 15.31
N PRO A 732 25.78 -13.08 15.97
CA PRO A 732 26.08 -12.73 17.35
C PRO A 732 26.53 -11.27 17.43
N TYR A 733 26.04 -10.55 18.44
CA TYR A 733 26.48 -9.18 18.70
C TYR A 733 27.98 -9.13 19.02
N SER A 734 28.70 -8.21 18.37
CA SER A 734 30.14 -7.99 18.60
C SER A 734 30.39 -6.64 19.27
N SER A 735 30.92 -6.69 20.49
CA SER A 735 31.28 -5.48 21.26
C SER A 735 32.48 -4.74 20.67
N SER A 736 33.44 -5.47 20.09
CA SER A 736 34.59 -4.87 19.40
C SER A 736 34.13 -4.14 18.13
N ALA A 737 33.30 -4.77 17.30
CA ALA A 737 32.73 -4.12 16.12
C ALA A 737 31.87 -2.90 16.48
N ARG A 738 31.10 -2.98 17.58
CA ARG A 738 30.34 -1.82 18.10
C ARG A 738 31.24 -0.63 18.40
N LYS A 739 32.44 -0.86 18.96
CA LYS A 739 33.42 0.20 19.26
C LYS A 739 34.06 0.76 17.99
N THR A 740 34.46 -0.11 17.06
CA THR A 740 35.07 0.29 15.78
C THR A 740 34.13 1.14 14.93
N PHE A 741 32.85 0.77 14.88
CA PHE A 741 31.82 1.46 14.10
C PHE A 741 30.94 2.36 14.97
N ASP A 742 31.50 3.00 16.00
CA ASP A 742 30.69 3.78 16.94
C ASP A 742 29.88 4.91 16.29
N PRO A 743 30.47 5.72 15.41
CA PRO A 743 29.75 6.75 14.68
C PRO A 743 28.59 6.19 13.87
N GLU A 744 28.80 5.09 13.14
CA GLU A 744 27.80 4.49 12.26
C GLU A 744 26.64 3.86 13.03
N VAL A 745 26.91 3.25 14.19
CA VAL A 745 25.82 2.73 15.01
C VAL A 745 25.03 3.87 15.66
N ARG A 746 25.69 4.99 16.01
CA ARG A 746 24.99 6.19 16.49
C ARG A 746 24.06 6.75 15.40
N THR A 747 24.54 6.91 14.16
CA THR A 747 23.71 7.39 13.05
C THR A 747 22.57 6.42 12.73
N LEU A 748 22.79 5.10 12.76
CA LEU A 748 21.72 4.12 12.60
C LEU A 748 20.65 4.24 13.69
N ARG A 749 21.05 4.48 14.94
CA ARG A 749 20.12 4.71 16.06
C ARG A 749 19.34 6.00 15.91
N GLU A 750 19.97 7.07 15.45
CA GLU A 750 19.31 8.36 15.17
C GLU A 750 18.27 8.20 14.04
N LYS A 751 18.63 7.53 12.94
CA LYS A 751 17.69 7.21 11.86
C LYS A 751 16.52 6.35 12.35
N LEU A 752 16.80 5.37 13.21
CA LEU A 752 15.77 4.54 13.82
C LEU A 752 14.88 5.36 14.78
N ALA A 753 15.45 6.25 15.56
CA ALA A 753 14.74 7.16 16.45
C ALA A 753 13.80 8.08 15.65
N LEU A 754 14.28 8.65 14.54
CA LEU A 754 13.47 9.45 13.61
C LEU A 754 12.30 8.64 13.03
N ALA A 755 12.55 7.41 12.57
CA ALA A 755 11.50 6.51 12.08
C ALA A 755 10.45 6.19 13.15
N PHE A 756 10.86 6.06 14.42
CA PHE A 756 9.95 5.81 15.54
C PHE A 756 9.20 7.07 15.97
N ARG A 757 9.82 8.26 15.87
CA ARG A 757 9.18 9.57 16.10
C ARG A 757 8.02 9.81 15.14
N ASN A 758 8.07 9.24 13.93
CA ASN A 758 6.95 9.31 12.99
C ASN A 758 5.74 8.41 13.35
N LYS A 759 5.91 7.39 14.21
CA LYS A 759 4.83 6.41 14.49
C LYS A 759 3.60 7.03 15.19
N PRO A 760 3.74 7.91 16.20
CA PRO A 760 2.60 8.64 16.77
C PRO A 760 1.92 9.56 15.73
N LEU A 761 2.71 10.26 14.90
CA LEU A 761 2.19 11.14 13.84
C LEU A 761 1.33 10.35 12.84
N GLU A 762 1.80 9.18 12.40
CA GLU A 762 1.04 8.30 11.51
C GLU A 762 -0.24 7.79 12.20
N ARG A 763 -0.21 7.41 13.48
CA ARG A 763 -1.43 7.00 14.20
C ARG A 763 -2.45 8.14 14.26
N LYS A 764 -1.99 9.37 14.50
CA LYS A 764 -2.84 10.55 14.52
C LYS A 764 -3.43 10.86 13.14
N ALA A 765 -2.62 10.77 12.08
CA ALA A 765 -3.08 10.90 10.70
C ALA A 765 -4.17 9.86 10.39
N GLN A 766 -3.99 8.61 10.82
CA GLN A 766 -4.98 7.54 10.67
C GLN A 766 -6.28 7.83 11.44
N LEU A 767 -6.21 8.37 12.66
CA LEU A 767 -7.40 8.77 13.42
C LEU A 767 -8.17 9.89 12.72
N MET A 768 -7.47 10.95 12.31
CA MET A 768 -8.11 12.10 11.65
C MET A 768 -8.68 11.70 10.29
N ALA A 769 -7.97 10.91 9.50
CA ALA A 769 -8.50 10.35 8.26
C ALA A 769 -9.78 9.56 8.51
N ASN A 770 -9.82 8.69 9.53
CA ASN A 770 -11.03 7.96 9.90
C ASN A 770 -12.17 8.91 10.37
N LYS A 771 -11.88 10.02 11.06
CA LYS A 771 -12.86 11.05 11.44
C LYS A 771 -13.51 11.66 10.20
N VAL A 772 -12.71 12.09 9.23
CA VAL A 772 -13.17 12.66 7.95
C VAL A 772 -14.00 11.64 7.18
N ILE A 773 -13.51 10.40 7.06
CA ILE A 773 -14.22 9.30 6.37
C ILE A 773 -15.57 9.03 7.03
N ASP A 774 -15.64 8.97 8.36
CA ASP A 774 -16.89 8.73 9.07
C ASP A 774 -17.86 9.90 8.93
N ALA A 775 -17.38 11.15 8.93
CA ALA A 775 -18.20 12.32 8.67
C ALA A 775 -18.78 12.31 7.24
N LYS A 776 -17.94 12.11 6.21
CA LYS A 776 -18.37 12.03 4.80
C LYS A 776 -19.37 10.87 4.58
N LYS A 777 -19.22 9.74 5.28
CA LYS A 777 -20.21 8.65 5.23
C LYS A 777 -21.53 8.98 5.89
N ARG A 778 -21.55 9.77 6.97
CA ARG A 778 -22.80 10.19 7.61
C ARG A 778 -23.54 11.21 6.74
N ALA A 779 -22.80 12.13 6.13
CA ALA A 779 -23.35 13.10 5.18
C ALA A 779 -23.89 12.42 3.92
N ASN A 780 -23.25 11.34 3.45
CA ASN A 780 -23.71 10.56 2.32
C ASN A 780 -23.70 9.04 2.59
N PRO A 781 -24.76 8.50 3.23
CA PRO A 781 -24.87 7.07 3.56
C PRO A 781 -24.95 6.13 2.34
N GLY A 782 -25.34 6.66 1.17
CA GLY A 782 -25.48 5.92 -0.09
C GLY A 782 -24.21 5.87 -0.95
N MET A 783 -23.08 6.36 -0.44
CA MET A 783 -21.83 6.52 -1.20
C MET A 783 -21.29 5.21 -1.79
N ASP A 784 -20.88 5.26 -3.06
CA ASP A 784 -20.32 4.11 -3.76
C ASP A 784 -18.98 3.63 -3.15
N PRO A 785 -18.69 2.31 -3.09
CA PRO A 785 -17.44 1.79 -2.56
C PRO A 785 -16.17 2.31 -3.23
N ALA A 786 -16.21 2.66 -4.52
CA ALA A 786 -15.08 3.22 -5.24
C ALA A 786 -14.79 4.66 -4.78
N ASP A 787 -15.83 5.49 -4.62
CA ASP A 787 -15.72 6.84 -4.07
C ASP A 787 -15.19 6.80 -2.63
N LEU A 788 -15.69 5.87 -1.82
CA LEU A 788 -15.19 5.65 -0.47
C LEU A 788 -13.70 5.25 -0.45
N LYS A 789 -13.22 4.52 -1.46
CA LYS A 789 -11.79 4.17 -1.57
C LYS A 789 -10.94 5.40 -1.90
N LYS A 790 -11.42 6.29 -2.76
CA LYS A 790 -10.74 7.55 -3.11
C LYS A 790 -10.67 8.51 -1.92
N ILE A 791 -11.81 8.73 -1.24
CA ILE A 791 -11.88 9.56 -0.02
C ILE A 791 -10.95 9.01 1.06
N LYS A 792 -10.87 7.69 1.23
CA LYS A 792 -9.90 7.07 2.15
C LYS A 792 -8.46 7.45 1.81
N ALA A 793 -8.09 7.40 0.54
CA ALA A 793 -6.73 7.71 0.11
C ALA A 793 -6.42 9.20 0.33
N GLN A 794 -7.33 10.09 -0.09
CA GLN A 794 -7.20 11.55 0.07
C GLN A 794 -7.12 11.95 1.54
N ALA A 795 -8.12 11.56 2.34
CA ALA A 795 -8.18 11.90 3.76
C ALA A 795 -6.95 11.41 4.54
N LEU A 796 -6.35 10.27 4.14
CA LEU A 796 -5.11 9.81 4.75
C LEU A 796 -3.91 10.65 4.36
N GLU A 797 -3.79 10.99 3.07
CA GLU A 797 -2.65 11.77 2.59
C GLU A 797 -2.67 13.20 3.13
N GLU A 798 -3.84 13.84 3.16
CA GLU A 798 -3.99 15.17 3.75
C GLU A 798 -3.71 15.15 5.26
N ALA A 799 -4.22 14.14 5.97
CA ALA A 799 -3.93 13.99 7.39
C ALA A 799 -2.43 13.75 7.64
N ARG A 800 -1.73 13.08 6.72
CA ARG A 800 -0.27 12.94 6.77
C ARG A 800 0.44 14.25 6.53
N VAL A 801 0.04 15.03 5.54
CA VAL A 801 0.59 16.37 5.28
C VAL A 801 0.39 17.26 6.51
N ARG A 802 -0.83 17.33 7.05
CA ARG A 802 -1.19 18.14 8.23
C ARG A 802 -0.35 17.83 9.45
N TYR A 803 -0.18 16.55 9.78
CA TYR A 803 0.60 16.14 10.95
C TYR A 803 2.07 15.85 10.64
N LYS A 804 2.55 16.23 9.45
CA LYS A 804 3.90 15.95 8.96
C LYS A 804 4.29 14.47 9.13
N ALA A 805 3.30 13.58 9.01
CA ALA A 805 3.49 12.14 9.15
C ALA A 805 4.06 11.58 7.84
N ARG A 806 5.36 11.30 7.80
CA ARG A 806 6.04 10.73 6.65
C ARG A 806 6.84 9.51 7.07
N LYS A 807 6.65 8.40 6.36
CA LYS A 807 7.46 7.20 6.59
C LYS A 807 8.93 7.54 6.34
N ALA A 808 9.71 7.68 7.41
CA ALA A 808 11.15 7.90 7.32
C ALA A 808 11.84 6.57 7.01
N ASP A 809 11.98 6.27 5.72
CA ASP A 809 12.72 5.09 5.28
C ASP A 809 14.21 5.29 5.59
N ILE A 810 14.77 4.38 6.38
CA ILE A 810 16.17 4.40 6.77
C ILE A 810 17.02 4.12 5.52
N LYS A 811 17.79 5.13 5.09
CA LYS A 811 18.82 4.97 4.06
C LYS A 811 20.12 4.54 4.74
N ILE A 812 20.55 3.30 4.50
CA ILE A 812 21.78 2.75 5.06
C ILE A 812 22.97 3.19 4.19
N THR A 813 24.02 3.76 4.79
CA THR A 813 25.26 4.15 4.10
C THR A 813 26.25 2.99 3.96
N ASP A 814 27.35 3.19 3.22
CA ASP A 814 28.39 2.17 3.01
C ASP A 814 29.08 1.74 4.29
N ARG A 815 29.45 2.70 5.14
CA ARG A 815 30.06 2.39 6.43
C ARG A 815 29.06 1.79 7.41
N GLU A 816 27.80 2.26 7.42
CA GLU A 816 26.74 1.66 8.24
C GLU A 816 26.43 0.22 7.82
N TRP A 817 26.53 -0.07 6.53
CA TRP A 817 26.40 -1.43 6.03
C TRP A 817 27.52 -2.33 6.56
N LEU A 818 28.78 -1.89 6.51
CA LEU A 818 29.91 -2.62 7.09
C LEU A 818 29.72 -2.87 8.59
N ALA A 819 29.21 -1.87 9.33
CA ALA A 819 28.87 -2.03 10.74
C ALA A 819 27.82 -3.13 10.97
N ILE A 820 26.77 -3.17 10.14
CA ILE A 820 25.75 -4.23 10.18
C ILE A 820 26.35 -5.60 9.85
N GLN A 821 27.26 -5.67 8.86
CA GLN A 821 27.96 -6.90 8.49
C GLN A 821 28.85 -7.43 9.61
N ALA A 822 29.56 -6.54 10.31
CA ALA A 822 30.45 -6.87 11.42
C ALA A 822 29.72 -7.23 12.74
N GLY A 823 28.38 -7.18 12.77
CA GLY A 823 27.61 -7.46 13.99
C GLY A 823 27.68 -6.35 15.03
N ALA A 824 27.94 -5.10 14.62
CA ALA A 824 28.05 -3.94 15.51
C ALA A 824 26.72 -3.56 16.20
N ILE A 825 25.58 -4.03 15.68
CA ILE A 825 24.26 -3.85 16.29
C ILE A 825 23.62 -5.20 16.65
N SER A 826 22.75 -5.20 17.66
CA SER A 826 22.07 -6.44 18.08
C SER A 826 21.09 -6.96 17.01
N PRO A 827 20.80 -8.27 16.95
CA PRO A 827 19.82 -8.83 16.02
C PRO A 827 18.43 -8.20 16.13
N THR A 828 18.02 -7.81 17.34
CA THR A 828 16.73 -7.16 17.57
C THR A 828 16.69 -5.73 17.05
N GLU A 829 17.82 -5.03 17.11
CA GLU A 829 17.97 -3.67 16.59
C GLU A 829 18.04 -3.70 15.06
N LEU A 830 18.81 -4.63 14.49
CA LEU A 830 18.87 -4.85 13.05
C LEU A 830 17.49 -5.18 12.46
N LYS A 831 16.70 -6.05 13.10
CA LYS A 831 15.31 -6.33 12.66
C LYS A 831 14.45 -5.07 12.60
N LYS A 832 14.62 -4.14 13.55
CA LYS A 832 13.90 -2.85 13.52
C LYS A 832 14.42 -1.95 12.41
N VAL A 833 15.73 -1.89 12.18
CA VAL A 833 16.32 -1.13 11.06
C VAL A 833 15.79 -1.64 9.73
N LEU A 834 15.89 -2.95 9.48
CA LEU A 834 15.41 -3.58 8.23
C LEU A 834 13.90 -3.39 8.02
N ALA A 835 13.09 -3.46 9.08
CA ALA A 835 11.64 -3.23 9.00
C ALA A 835 11.26 -1.77 8.68
N ASN A 836 12.18 -0.81 8.86
CA ASN A 836 12.00 0.60 8.50
C ASN A 836 12.92 1.00 7.33
N THR A 837 13.46 0.03 6.59
CA THR A 837 14.23 0.25 5.36
C THR A 837 13.38 -0.14 4.15
N ASP A 838 13.54 0.55 3.03
CA ASP A 838 12.91 0.13 1.76
C ASP A 838 13.50 -1.21 1.31
N THR A 839 12.66 -2.24 1.19
CA THR A 839 13.07 -3.58 0.76
C THR A 839 13.75 -3.57 -0.61
N LYS A 840 13.37 -2.69 -1.54
CA LYS A 840 14.03 -2.60 -2.86
C LYS A 840 15.46 -2.10 -2.72
N LYS A 841 15.68 -1.00 -2.01
CA LYS A 841 17.02 -0.46 -1.73
C LYS A 841 17.87 -1.43 -0.91
N LEU A 842 17.25 -2.16 0.02
CA LEU A 842 17.93 -3.22 0.77
C LEU A 842 18.39 -4.35 -0.16
N LYS A 843 17.55 -4.79 -1.11
CA LYS A 843 17.92 -5.78 -2.13
C LYS A 843 19.07 -5.27 -3.00
N GLU A 844 18.97 -4.05 -3.53
CA GLU A 844 20.01 -3.42 -4.36
C GLU A 844 21.36 -3.36 -3.63
N ARG A 845 21.34 -3.03 -2.34
CA ARG A 845 22.55 -2.93 -1.52
C ARG A 845 23.14 -4.28 -1.11
N ALA A 846 22.28 -5.27 -0.83
CA ALA A 846 22.70 -6.61 -0.49
C ALA A 846 23.18 -7.40 -1.72
N MET A 847 22.60 -7.12 -2.88
CA MET A 847 22.84 -7.79 -4.16
C MET A 847 23.10 -6.71 -5.22
N PRO A 848 24.26 -6.02 -5.14
CA PRO A 848 24.58 -4.96 -6.09
C PRO A 848 24.70 -5.57 -7.48
N ARG A 849 23.74 -5.26 -8.33
CA ARG A 849 23.85 -5.51 -9.77
C ARG A 849 24.59 -4.33 -10.36
N THR A 850 25.62 -4.57 -11.17
CA THR A 850 26.27 -3.51 -11.95
C THR A 850 25.20 -2.83 -12.79
N PRO A 851 24.81 -1.58 -12.47
CA PRO A 851 23.86 -0.89 -13.32
C PRO A 851 24.57 -0.65 -14.65
N LYS A 852 23.94 -1.06 -15.76
CA LYS A 852 24.44 -0.72 -17.10
C LYS A 852 24.17 0.76 -17.34
N LEU A 853 24.94 1.63 -16.68
CA LEU A 853 24.89 3.07 -16.88
C LEU A 853 25.64 3.43 -18.16
N MET A 854 25.16 4.49 -18.82
CA MET A 854 25.85 5.08 -19.96
C MET A 854 27.02 5.93 -19.45
N SER A 855 28.19 5.88 -20.11
CA SER A 855 29.29 6.79 -19.80
C SER A 855 28.88 8.26 -20.02
N PRO A 856 29.42 9.24 -19.28
CA PRO A 856 29.11 10.67 -19.46
C PRO A 856 29.16 11.15 -20.91
N THR A 857 30.18 10.77 -21.67
CA THR A 857 30.33 11.12 -23.09
C THR A 857 29.17 10.61 -23.96
N ARG A 858 28.70 9.39 -23.70
CA ARG A 858 27.55 8.81 -24.40
C ARG A 858 26.24 9.50 -23.96
N MET A 859 26.12 9.95 -22.71
CA MET A 859 24.97 10.74 -22.26
C MET A 859 24.89 12.09 -22.98
N THR A 860 26.01 12.82 -23.07
CA THR A 860 26.06 14.10 -23.81
C THR A 860 25.67 13.89 -25.27
N ARG A 861 26.23 12.86 -25.93
CA ARG A 861 25.88 12.50 -27.31
C ARG A 861 24.39 12.15 -27.44
N ALA A 862 23.83 11.39 -26.50
CA ALA A 862 22.40 11.08 -26.48
C ALA A 862 21.54 12.35 -26.40
N ARG A 863 21.95 13.35 -25.59
CA ARG A 863 21.22 14.61 -25.41
C ARG A 863 21.24 15.44 -26.69
N THR A 864 22.39 15.55 -27.34
CA THR A 864 22.51 16.24 -28.64
C THR A 864 21.63 15.57 -29.69
N MET A 865 21.66 14.24 -29.79
CA MET A 865 20.82 13.50 -30.74
C MET A 865 19.32 13.74 -30.48
N LEU A 866 18.89 13.72 -29.21
CA LEU A 866 17.51 14.02 -28.84
C LEU A 866 17.09 15.44 -29.23
N ALA A 867 17.95 16.44 -28.97
CA ALA A 867 17.72 17.84 -29.35
C ALA A 867 17.64 18.03 -30.87
N THR A 868 18.39 17.23 -31.65
CA THR A 868 18.31 17.22 -33.12
C THR A 868 17.13 16.40 -33.67
N GLY A 869 16.23 15.91 -32.81
CA GLY A 869 14.97 15.28 -33.22
C GLY A 869 15.08 13.78 -33.55
N TYR A 870 16.13 13.09 -33.10
CA TYR A 870 16.20 11.62 -33.12
C TYR A 870 15.28 11.02 -32.05
N THR A 871 14.68 9.89 -32.38
CA THR A 871 13.86 9.10 -31.44
C THR A 871 14.71 8.34 -30.43
N ARG A 872 14.14 8.01 -29.27
CA ARG A 872 14.81 7.19 -28.25
C ARG A 872 15.30 5.83 -28.78
N ALA A 873 14.56 5.22 -29.71
CA ALA A 873 14.98 3.98 -30.37
C ALA A 873 16.22 4.18 -31.24
N GLU A 874 16.26 5.25 -32.04
CA GLU A 874 17.42 5.58 -32.89
C GLU A 874 18.65 5.93 -32.06
N ILE A 875 18.47 6.66 -30.96
CA ILE A 875 19.55 6.97 -30.00
C ILE A 875 20.09 5.68 -29.38
N ALA A 876 19.21 4.77 -28.96
CA ALA A 876 19.59 3.48 -28.37
C ALA A 876 20.42 2.64 -29.36
N ASP A 877 20.00 2.58 -30.62
CA ASP A 877 20.71 1.87 -31.69
C ASP A 877 22.06 2.53 -32.01
N ALA A 878 22.12 3.85 -32.12
CA ALA A 878 23.36 4.60 -32.39
C ALA A 878 24.40 4.48 -31.27
N LEU A 879 23.97 4.32 -30.03
CA LEU A 879 24.84 4.22 -28.86
C LEU A 879 25.09 2.77 -28.40
N GLY A 880 24.44 1.78 -29.04
CA GLY A 880 24.56 0.37 -28.70
C GLY A 880 24.04 0.03 -27.30
N VAL A 881 22.97 0.69 -26.85
CA VAL A 881 22.38 0.52 -25.50
C VAL A 881 20.89 0.22 -25.60
N SER A 882 20.26 -0.17 -24.48
CA SER A 882 18.80 -0.38 -24.48
C SER A 882 18.04 0.94 -24.43
N VAL A 883 16.84 1.00 -25.01
CA VAL A 883 15.94 2.18 -24.90
C VAL A 883 15.67 2.55 -23.44
N SER A 884 15.51 1.54 -22.56
CA SER A 884 15.38 1.78 -21.12
C SER A 884 16.62 2.42 -20.49
N THR A 885 17.82 2.06 -20.97
CA THR A 885 19.07 2.70 -20.51
C THR A 885 19.14 4.15 -20.96
N VAL A 886 18.69 4.45 -22.19
CA VAL A 886 18.58 5.84 -22.68
C VAL A 886 17.59 6.60 -21.80
N THR A 887 16.39 6.06 -21.56
CA THR A 887 15.37 6.72 -20.73
C THR A 887 15.86 6.97 -19.30
N GLN A 888 16.45 5.99 -18.64
CA GLN A 888 16.98 6.15 -17.29
C GLN A 888 18.14 7.16 -17.21
N ALA A 889 19.06 7.13 -18.19
CA ALA A 889 20.18 8.07 -18.22
C ALA A 889 19.71 9.53 -18.41
N MET A 890 18.55 9.73 -19.03
CA MET A 890 17.94 11.06 -19.19
C MET A 890 17.09 11.50 -18.00
N GLU A 891 16.69 10.58 -17.11
CA GLU A 891 15.87 10.87 -15.91
C GLU A 891 16.72 11.11 -14.64
N GLY A 892 17.99 10.70 -14.62
CA GLY A 892 18.84 10.66 -13.42
C GLY A 892 19.26 12.00 -12.81
N GLU A 893 18.70 13.13 -13.22
CA GLU A 893 19.04 14.47 -12.73
C GLU A 893 17.84 15.23 -12.10
N GLU A 894 16.69 14.57 -11.86
CA GLU A 894 15.56 15.15 -11.07
C GLU A 894 15.56 14.75 -9.59
#